data_AF-A0A651I653-F1
#
_entry.id   AF-A0A651I653-F1
#
_cell.length_a   1.000
_cell.length_b   1.000
_cell.length_c   1.000
_cell.angle_alpha   90.00
_cell.angle_beta   90.00
_cell.angle_gamma   90.00
#
_symmetry.space_group_name_H-M   'P 1'
#
loop_
_entity.id
_entity.type
_entity.pdbx_description
1 polymer ?
#
loop_
_entity_poly.entity_id
_entity_poly.type
_entity_poly.pdbx_seq_one_letter_code
_entity_poly.pdbx_strand_id
1 'polypeptide(L)'
;LALYHMVSGTPVEDLPGLDQLLRRSGLTVPGKINRAVLVGTSRGPQDVISLEGGRKIRTTWGELAWQLGGAEALDMLAENDERGIAPGSNLLEALFKKYSPALILIDEWVAYLRQIYKVEGLPSGSFDANLSFVQSLTEAVKASPGVLLVASLPASQIEVGGEGGQEALARLKQTFSRVESSWRPASQEESYEIVRRRLFKEIPGDKFHHRDNTLKQFAKLYRENANDFPNGCSDEDYRRKLEKAYPIHPELFDQLYTSWGSLEKFQRTRGVLRLMAQVIHELWMGNDPSVMIMPGSVAISSARVEPELLHYLDSSWQSIIAGDVDGVTSTPYKIDQSAPNLNRYSATRRVARAVFMGTAPTHGQENKGLDDKQINLGVVQPGERPAIFGDALRRLANQAKFMHSDLGRYWYSMSASLNRLAADRAAQFEEALVLHEIDKALGSYINGLADRGHFDAVQVAPGSSADIPDEPGGVRAVVLGVAHPHTGREGSEALAEAKDIMMQRGSTPRVYRNMLVCLAAEQRQLDNLKAAQRAALAWAEIVRETKRLNLTQSDSALAEAKLKEATETLKTRMKEAWCYLIYPVQESAQSDVEWMSAKVPAQDGLLARASKKLVSDQGIWPELGPDNLNRQLEKYIWNGKPHLHLKDLWEYLNRYTYLPRVKNRSVLSKAVHAAVSGMLPGPFAYAERWDGSKETYVGLAISGASSAQVVIDSESVIIKPDVAEQHRQKQTVALPAAGPAPSVTQGPGAPTPPAPGAPVGTPPEQRPTRFHGTVMISPERPARDIHQVVEAIIEQLTTLQGADVSIKLEIDAEVPGGLDRAKVRTLVENATTLGFVDKSVK
;
A
#
# COMPACT_ATOMS: atom_id res chain seq x y z
N LEU A 1 -45.10 -34.90 14.97
CA LEU A 1 -45.29 -34.80 16.45
C LEU A 1 -46.43 -33.88 16.87
N ALA A 2 -46.31 -32.54 16.87
CA ALA A 2 -47.35 -31.66 17.43
C ALA A 2 -48.78 -31.94 16.90
N LEU A 3 -48.93 -32.03 15.57
CA LEU A 3 -50.22 -32.39 14.94
C LEU A 3 -50.75 -33.77 15.38
N TYR A 4 -49.87 -34.76 15.57
CA TYR A 4 -50.25 -36.11 16.01
C TYR A 4 -50.84 -36.14 17.42
N HIS A 5 -50.29 -35.34 18.34
CA HIS A 5 -50.84 -35.20 19.70
C HIS A 5 -52.10 -34.35 19.71
N MET A 6 -52.17 -33.29 18.89
CA MET A 6 -53.39 -32.50 18.71
C MET A 6 -54.58 -33.37 18.27
N VAL A 7 -54.38 -34.32 17.35
CA VAL A 7 -55.45 -35.22 16.86
C VAL A 7 -55.55 -36.55 17.63
N SER A 8 -54.86 -36.70 18.76
CA SER A 8 -54.73 -38.00 19.44
C SER A 8 -55.94 -38.43 20.27
N GLY A 9 -56.88 -37.52 20.54
CA GLY A 9 -57.92 -37.67 21.55
C GLY A 9 -57.48 -37.26 22.96
N THR A 10 -56.20 -36.90 23.18
CA THR A 10 -55.76 -36.24 24.41
C THR A 10 -56.43 -34.87 24.57
N PRO A 11 -56.99 -34.52 25.74
CA PRO A 11 -57.57 -33.20 25.99
C PRO A 11 -56.57 -32.07 25.70
N VAL A 12 -57.06 -30.98 25.11
CA VAL A 12 -56.25 -29.78 24.81
C VAL A 12 -55.60 -29.18 26.05
N GLU A 13 -56.23 -29.34 27.22
CA GLU A 13 -55.74 -28.82 28.50
C GLU A 13 -54.53 -29.61 29.04
N ASP A 14 -54.37 -30.89 28.61
CA ASP A 14 -53.22 -31.74 28.90
C ASP A 14 -52.06 -31.54 27.91
N LEU A 15 -52.16 -30.57 26.99
CA LEU A 15 -51.18 -30.27 25.94
C LEU A 15 -50.62 -28.84 26.13
N PRO A 16 -49.56 -28.65 26.95
CA PRO A 16 -49.13 -27.32 27.42
C PRO A 16 -48.89 -26.30 26.30
N GLY A 17 -49.63 -25.19 26.35
CA GLY A 17 -49.51 -24.07 25.41
C GLY A 17 -50.33 -24.22 24.12
N LEU A 18 -50.82 -25.43 23.80
CA LEU A 18 -51.82 -25.62 22.75
C LEU A 18 -53.16 -25.03 23.17
N ASP A 19 -53.51 -25.14 24.46
CA ASP A 19 -54.65 -24.47 25.08
C ASP A 19 -54.61 -22.95 24.86
N GLN A 20 -53.46 -22.32 25.09
CA GLN A 20 -53.29 -20.87 24.94
C GLN A 20 -53.32 -20.46 23.47
N LEU A 21 -52.72 -21.25 22.58
CA LEU A 21 -52.73 -21.01 21.14
C LEU A 21 -54.17 -21.02 20.60
N LEU A 22 -54.91 -22.09 20.88
CA LEU A 22 -56.28 -22.28 20.41
C LEU A 22 -57.23 -21.22 21.01
N ARG A 23 -57.11 -20.91 22.30
CA ARG A 23 -57.88 -19.83 22.96
C ARG A 23 -57.59 -18.45 22.35
N ARG A 24 -56.34 -18.13 22.02
CA ARG A 24 -55.96 -16.85 21.36
C ARG A 24 -56.47 -16.75 19.92
N SER A 25 -56.54 -17.87 19.20
CA SER A 25 -57.05 -17.92 17.82
C SER A 25 -58.56 -18.14 17.69
N GLY A 26 -59.28 -18.39 18.79
CA GLY A 26 -60.71 -18.71 18.76
C GLY A 26 -61.03 -20.07 18.13
N LEU A 27 -60.11 -21.03 18.21
CA LEU A 27 -60.20 -22.34 17.55
C LEU A 27 -60.42 -23.48 18.54
N THR A 28 -60.98 -24.58 18.06
CA THR A 28 -61.20 -25.83 18.81
C THR A 28 -60.83 -27.04 17.96
N VAL A 29 -60.33 -28.12 18.58
CA VAL A 29 -60.02 -29.38 17.88
C VAL A 29 -61.27 -30.26 17.77
N PRO A 30 -61.62 -30.81 16.59
CA PRO A 30 -62.68 -31.80 16.45
C PRO A 30 -62.45 -33.06 17.30
N GLY A 31 -63.48 -33.52 18.02
CA GLY A 31 -63.36 -34.57 19.05
C GLY A 31 -63.04 -35.99 18.58
N LYS A 32 -63.14 -36.28 17.27
CA LYS A 32 -62.64 -37.52 16.67
C LYS A 32 -62.05 -37.22 15.30
N ILE A 33 -60.78 -37.56 15.11
CA ILE A 33 -60.04 -37.45 13.86
C ILE A 33 -59.29 -38.78 13.69
N ASN A 34 -59.45 -39.44 12.55
CA ASN A 34 -58.71 -40.67 12.26
C ASN A 34 -57.26 -40.31 11.86
N ARG A 35 -56.29 -41.19 12.12
CA ARG A 35 -54.88 -40.85 11.94
C ARG A 35 -54.06 -42.02 11.41
N ALA A 36 -53.18 -41.72 10.47
CA ALA A 36 -52.17 -42.64 9.98
C ALA A 36 -50.78 -42.01 10.06
N VAL A 37 -49.79 -42.80 10.44
CA VAL A 37 -48.38 -42.42 10.50
C VAL A 37 -47.58 -43.50 9.81
N LEU A 38 -47.00 -43.18 8.66
CA LEU A 38 -46.07 -44.03 7.92
C LEU A 38 -44.65 -43.49 8.15
N VAL A 39 -43.70 -44.35 8.48
CA VAL A 39 -42.30 -43.96 8.73
C VAL A 39 -41.39 -44.80 7.84
N GLY A 40 -40.73 -44.16 6.86
CA GLY A 40 -39.97 -44.86 5.81
C GLY A 40 -38.74 -45.64 6.27
N THR A 41 -38.41 -45.55 7.55
CA THR A 41 -37.32 -46.28 8.22
C THR A 41 -37.81 -47.31 9.27
N SER A 42 -39.11 -47.37 9.59
CA SER A 42 -39.63 -48.32 10.59
C SER A 42 -40.00 -49.69 10.03
N ARG A 43 -40.06 -49.83 8.71
CA ARG A 43 -40.51 -51.03 7.99
C ARG A 43 -39.73 -51.20 6.69
N GLY A 44 -39.22 -52.40 6.43
CA GLY A 44 -38.56 -52.76 5.19
C GLY A 44 -39.55 -53.10 4.05
N PRO A 45 -39.18 -52.91 2.77
CA PRO A 45 -40.04 -53.27 1.63
C PRO A 45 -40.40 -54.77 1.48
N GLN A 46 -39.71 -55.65 2.20
CA GLN A 46 -39.99 -57.08 2.25
C GLN A 46 -40.95 -57.49 3.39
N ASP A 47 -41.20 -56.60 4.35
CA ASP A 47 -41.94 -56.93 5.57
C ASP A 47 -43.42 -57.12 5.27
N VAL A 48 -43.99 -58.27 5.65
CA VAL A 48 -45.42 -58.55 5.52
C VAL A 48 -46.03 -58.71 6.91
N ILE A 49 -46.77 -57.69 7.36
CA ILE A 49 -47.45 -57.71 8.66
C ILE A 49 -48.61 -58.68 8.56
N SER A 50 -48.60 -59.74 9.39
CA SER A 50 -49.72 -60.67 9.52
C SER A 50 -50.58 -60.26 10.71
N LEU A 51 -51.89 -60.13 10.47
CA LEU A 51 -52.88 -59.65 11.43
C LEU A 51 -53.72 -60.82 11.98
N GLU A 52 -54.42 -60.56 13.09
CA GLU A 52 -55.44 -61.47 13.59
C GLU A 52 -56.53 -61.71 12.53
N GLY A 53 -57.04 -62.94 12.45
CA GLY A 53 -57.94 -63.38 11.38
C GLY A 53 -57.25 -63.64 10.03
N GLY A 54 -55.90 -63.65 9.97
CA GLY A 54 -55.14 -64.11 8.79
C GLY A 54 -54.99 -63.09 7.67
N ARG A 55 -55.50 -61.87 7.83
CA ARG A 55 -55.23 -60.74 6.91
C ARG A 55 -53.74 -60.41 6.91
N LYS A 56 -53.26 -59.87 5.80
CA LYS A 56 -51.86 -59.42 5.64
C LYS A 56 -51.83 -57.99 5.11
N ILE A 57 -50.82 -57.23 5.50
CA ILE A 57 -50.46 -55.94 4.92
C ILE A 57 -49.07 -56.08 4.31
N ARG A 58 -48.93 -55.83 3.01
CA ARG A 58 -47.66 -55.88 2.26
C ARG A 58 -47.14 -54.50 1.87
N THR A 59 -48.03 -53.51 1.79
CA THR A 59 -47.78 -52.21 1.14
C THR A 59 -47.99 -51.03 2.08
N THR A 60 -47.51 -49.85 1.67
CA THR A 60 -47.70 -48.58 2.37
C THR A 60 -49.16 -48.08 2.30
N TRP A 61 -49.89 -48.39 1.22
CA TRP A 61 -51.31 -48.04 1.11
C TRP A 61 -52.23 -48.98 1.89
N GLY A 62 -51.92 -50.28 1.95
CA GLY A 62 -52.61 -51.22 2.86
C GLY A 62 -52.42 -50.81 4.33
N GLU A 63 -51.22 -50.36 4.69
CA GLU A 63 -50.93 -49.85 6.04
C GLU A 63 -51.68 -48.55 6.34
N LEU A 64 -51.70 -47.60 5.40
CA LEU A 64 -52.50 -46.37 5.50
C LEU A 64 -53.98 -46.67 5.78
N ALA A 65 -54.58 -47.59 5.01
CA ALA A 65 -55.98 -47.95 5.19
C ALA A 65 -56.23 -48.62 6.55
N TRP A 66 -55.39 -49.60 6.94
CA TRP A 66 -55.49 -50.25 8.24
C TRP A 66 -55.40 -49.25 9.40
N GLN A 67 -54.50 -48.27 9.35
CA GLN A 67 -54.39 -47.24 10.39
C GLN A 67 -55.60 -46.28 10.44
N LEU A 68 -56.25 -45.98 9.30
CA LEU A 68 -57.42 -45.09 9.24
C LEU A 68 -58.74 -45.75 9.66
N GLY A 69 -58.93 -47.04 9.39
CA GLY A 69 -60.22 -47.71 9.60
C GLY A 69 -60.18 -49.23 9.82
N GLY A 70 -59.01 -49.80 10.15
CA GLY A 70 -58.86 -51.21 10.49
C GLY A 70 -59.25 -52.16 9.35
N ALA A 71 -59.96 -53.23 9.70
CA ALA A 71 -60.30 -54.32 8.78
C ALA A 71 -61.14 -53.85 7.58
N GLU A 72 -62.23 -53.11 7.80
CA GLU A 72 -63.07 -52.61 6.70
C GLU A 72 -62.29 -51.72 5.72
N ALA A 73 -61.32 -50.93 6.21
CA ALA A 73 -60.50 -50.08 5.38
C ALA A 73 -59.45 -50.87 4.58
N LEU A 74 -58.79 -51.84 5.21
CA LEU A 74 -57.85 -52.73 4.54
C LEU A 74 -58.56 -53.59 3.47
N ASP A 75 -59.77 -54.06 3.74
CA ASP A 75 -60.58 -54.84 2.80
C ASP A 75 -60.94 -54.04 1.53
N MET A 76 -61.10 -52.70 1.63
CA MET A 76 -61.28 -51.83 0.45
C MET A 76 -60.05 -51.77 -0.47
N LEU A 77 -58.85 -52.06 0.04
CA LEU A 77 -57.60 -52.03 -0.73
C LEU A 77 -56.96 -53.42 -0.94
N ALA A 78 -57.60 -54.50 -0.50
CA ALA A 78 -56.96 -55.82 -0.39
C ALA A 78 -56.32 -56.34 -1.69
N GLU A 79 -56.98 -56.17 -2.85
CA GLU A 79 -56.43 -56.58 -4.16
C GLU A 79 -55.19 -55.75 -4.57
N ASN A 80 -55.16 -54.47 -4.17
CA ASN A 80 -54.05 -53.56 -4.44
C ASN A 80 -52.85 -53.85 -3.52
N ASP A 81 -53.10 -54.13 -2.23
CA ASP A 81 -52.06 -54.58 -1.30
C ASP A 81 -51.48 -55.94 -1.73
N GLU A 82 -52.34 -56.90 -2.10
CA GLU A 82 -51.90 -58.25 -2.46
C GLU A 82 -51.03 -58.29 -3.72
N ARG A 83 -51.33 -57.47 -4.72
CA ARG A 83 -50.55 -57.43 -5.97
C ARG A 83 -49.37 -56.46 -5.96
N GLY A 84 -49.21 -55.63 -4.93
CA GLY A 84 -48.21 -54.55 -4.95
C GLY A 84 -48.48 -53.50 -6.04
N ILE A 85 -49.75 -53.32 -6.43
CA ILE A 85 -50.19 -52.33 -7.43
C ILE A 85 -50.87 -51.17 -6.70
N ALA A 86 -50.54 -49.94 -7.08
CA ALA A 86 -51.07 -48.76 -6.41
C ALA A 86 -52.57 -48.54 -6.68
N PRO A 87 -53.38 -48.20 -5.65
CA PRO A 87 -54.78 -47.84 -5.83
C PRO A 87 -54.91 -46.45 -6.46
N GLY A 88 -55.81 -46.30 -7.43
CA GLY A 88 -56.14 -45.01 -8.05
C GLY A 88 -56.91 -44.06 -7.13
N SER A 89 -56.89 -42.76 -7.46
CA SER A 89 -57.43 -41.69 -6.59
C SER A 89 -58.87 -41.94 -6.14
N ASN A 90 -59.78 -42.29 -7.06
CA ASN A 90 -61.20 -42.53 -6.76
C ASN A 90 -61.44 -43.53 -5.60
N LEU A 91 -60.56 -44.53 -5.43
CA LEU A 91 -60.67 -45.53 -4.37
C LEU A 91 -60.14 -44.99 -3.03
N LEU A 92 -59.09 -44.17 -3.08
CA LEU A 92 -58.58 -43.42 -1.93
C LEU A 92 -59.55 -42.31 -1.50
N GLU A 93 -60.24 -41.65 -2.44
CA GLU A 93 -61.33 -40.69 -2.17
C GLU A 93 -62.53 -41.38 -1.50
N ALA A 94 -62.90 -42.59 -1.93
CA ALA A 94 -63.95 -43.37 -1.28
C ALA A 94 -63.54 -43.77 0.16
N LEU A 95 -62.29 -44.16 0.37
CA LEU A 95 -61.71 -44.42 1.69
C LEU A 95 -61.74 -43.16 2.58
N PHE A 96 -61.24 -42.04 2.08
CA PHE A 96 -61.20 -40.77 2.81
C PHE A 96 -62.60 -40.21 3.10
N LYS A 97 -63.55 -40.35 2.19
CA LYS A 97 -64.95 -39.97 2.42
C LYS A 97 -65.61 -40.79 3.52
N LYS A 98 -65.21 -42.06 3.72
CA LYS A 98 -65.70 -42.91 4.82
C LYS A 98 -65.01 -42.60 6.16
N TYR A 99 -63.74 -42.18 6.14
CA TYR A 99 -62.92 -42.00 7.35
C TYR A 99 -62.43 -40.55 7.60
N SER A 100 -63.06 -39.53 7.00
CA SER A 100 -62.84 -38.11 7.30
C SER A 100 -63.56 -37.69 8.60
N PRO A 101 -63.03 -36.74 9.41
CA PRO A 101 -61.75 -36.05 9.24
C PRO A 101 -60.55 -36.94 9.54
N ALA A 102 -59.45 -36.75 8.80
CA ALA A 102 -58.25 -37.58 8.91
C ALA A 102 -56.94 -36.78 8.81
N LEU A 103 -55.92 -37.21 9.58
CA LEU A 103 -54.55 -36.73 9.47
C LEU A 103 -53.63 -37.86 9.00
N ILE A 104 -52.95 -37.66 7.88
CA ILE A 104 -51.96 -38.59 7.32
C ILE A 104 -50.58 -37.94 7.49
N LEU A 105 -49.71 -38.58 8.26
CA LEU A 105 -48.33 -38.17 8.46
C LEU A 105 -47.40 -39.18 7.77
N ILE A 106 -46.45 -38.70 6.97
CA ILE A 106 -45.44 -39.55 6.33
C ILE A 106 -44.04 -39.00 6.64
N ASP A 107 -43.28 -39.76 7.40
CA ASP A 107 -41.89 -39.46 7.77
C ASP A 107 -40.92 -40.26 6.91
N GLU A 108 -39.73 -39.72 6.62
CA GLU A 108 -38.64 -40.38 5.87
C GLU A 108 -39.03 -41.10 4.56
N TRP A 109 -40.03 -40.60 3.79
CA TRP A 109 -40.55 -41.32 2.61
C TRP A 109 -39.47 -41.64 1.55
N VAL A 110 -38.50 -40.74 1.36
CA VAL A 110 -37.36 -40.95 0.45
C VAL A 110 -36.48 -42.14 0.88
N ALA A 111 -36.31 -42.35 2.19
CA ALA A 111 -35.53 -43.47 2.70
C ALA A 111 -36.19 -44.82 2.40
N TYR A 112 -37.53 -44.87 2.32
CA TYR A 112 -38.27 -46.06 1.86
C TYR A 112 -38.14 -46.25 0.35
N LEU A 113 -38.44 -45.22 -0.45
CA LEU A 113 -38.38 -45.30 -1.92
C LEU A 113 -36.99 -45.66 -2.45
N ARG A 114 -35.92 -45.23 -1.77
CA ARG A 114 -34.54 -45.62 -2.08
C ARG A 114 -34.31 -47.13 -2.00
N GLN A 115 -35.00 -47.84 -1.10
CA GLN A 115 -34.81 -49.28 -0.88
C GLN A 115 -35.48 -50.16 -1.96
N ILE A 116 -36.42 -49.60 -2.72
CA ILE A 116 -37.14 -50.29 -3.81
C ILE A 116 -36.69 -49.86 -5.21
N TYR A 117 -35.74 -48.90 -5.29
CA TYR A 117 -35.22 -48.40 -6.56
C TYR A 117 -34.36 -49.45 -7.27
N LYS A 118 -34.72 -49.79 -8.52
CA LYS A 118 -34.11 -50.89 -9.30
C LYS A 118 -34.19 -52.27 -8.61
N VAL A 119 -35.19 -52.49 -7.75
CA VAL A 119 -35.49 -53.79 -7.11
C VAL A 119 -36.90 -54.26 -7.52
N GLU A 120 -37.00 -55.51 -7.97
CA GLU A 120 -38.26 -56.12 -8.42
C GLU A 120 -38.71 -57.26 -7.49
N GLY A 121 -39.95 -57.73 -7.65
CA GLY A 121 -40.50 -58.87 -6.90
C GLY A 121 -40.83 -58.61 -5.42
N LEU A 122 -40.75 -57.36 -4.96
CA LEU A 122 -41.02 -56.99 -3.56
C LEU A 122 -42.53 -56.95 -3.24
N PRO A 123 -42.96 -57.43 -2.05
CA PRO A 123 -44.34 -57.31 -1.57
C PRO A 123 -44.87 -55.87 -1.51
N SER A 124 -43.99 -54.88 -1.32
CA SER A 124 -44.29 -53.45 -1.33
C SER A 124 -44.78 -52.89 -2.67
N GLY A 125 -44.74 -53.67 -3.75
CA GLY A 125 -44.80 -53.15 -5.11
C GLY A 125 -43.49 -52.50 -5.56
N SER A 126 -43.42 -52.14 -6.84
CA SER A 126 -42.25 -51.49 -7.46
C SER A 126 -42.08 -50.02 -7.06
N PHE A 127 -40.94 -49.45 -7.43
CA PHE A 127 -40.66 -48.01 -7.34
C PHE A 127 -41.74 -47.17 -8.04
N ASP A 128 -42.07 -47.49 -9.30
CA ASP A 128 -43.09 -46.78 -10.06
C ASP A 128 -44.52 -46.98 -9.52
N ALA A 129 -44.83 -48.15 -8.95
CA ALA A 129 -46.09 -48.36 -8.24
C ALA A 129 -46.17 -47.42 -7.02
N ASN A 130 -45.13 -47.34 -6.19
CA ASN A 130 -45.10 -46.45 -5.04
C ASN A 130 -45.16 -44.95 -5.45
N LEU A 131 -44.53 -44.55 -6.55
CA LEU A 131 -44.70 -43.19 -7.11
C LEU A 131 -46.12 -42.92 -7.64
N SER A 132 -46.76 -43.92 -8.26
CA SER A 132 -48.16 -43.83 -8.72
C SER A 132 -49.13 -43.73 -7.54
N PHE A 133 -48.80 -44.37 -6.40
CA PHE A 133 -49.51 -44.19 -5.15
C PHE A 133 -49.35 -42.77 -4.60
N VAL A 134 -48.15 -42.17 -4.62
CA VAL A 134 -47.96 -40.76 -4.20
C VAL A 134 -48.89 -39.83 -4.98
N GLN A 135 -48.93 -39.96 -6.31
CA GLN A 135 -49.79 -39.15 -7.17
C GLN A 135 -51.27 -39.33 -6.82
N SER A 136 -51.73 -40.59 -6.78
CA SER A 136 -53.11 -40.94 -6.46
C SER A 136 -53.53 -40.48 -5.05
N LEU A 137 -52.62 -40.55 -4.08
CA LEU A 137 -52.81 -40.05 -2.72
C LEU A 137 -52.96 -38.52 -2.69
N THR A 138 -52.08 -37.78 -3.37
CA THR A 138 -52.12 -36.31 -3.34
C THR A 138 -53.40 -35.76 -4.00
N GLU A 139 -53.84 -36.29 -5.14
CA GLU A 139 -55.10 -35.89 -5.76
C GLU A 139 -56.33 -36.33 -4.93
N ALA A 140 -56.30 -37.53 -4.33
CA ALA A 140 -57.40 -37.99 -3.48
C ALA A 140 -57.57 -37.16 -2.19
N VAL A 141 -56.48 -36.73 -1.56
CA VAL A 141 -56.52 -35.84 -0.38
C VAL A 141 -57.06 -34.46 -0.77
N LYS A 142 -56.60 -33.90 -1.90
CA LYS A 142 -57.07 -32.63 -2.48
C LYS A 142 -58.58 -32.65 -2.80
N ALA A 143 -59.11 -33.80 -3.22
CA ALA A 143 -60.54 -34.02 -3.45
C ALA A 143 -61.37 -34.35 -2.19
N SER A 144 -60.74 -34.51 -1.01
CA SER A 144 -61.38 -35.01 0.22
C SER A 144 -61.38 -33.98 1.37
N PRO A 145 -62.42 -33.13 1.49
CA PRO A 145 -62.56 -32.21 2.61
C PRO A 145 -62.43 -32.88 3.98
N GLY A 146 -61.69 -32.24 4.88
CA GLY A 146 -61.39 -32.75 6.23
C GLY A 146 -60.21 -33.72 6.31
N VAL A 147 -59.53 -34.03 5.20
CA VAL A 147 -58.29 -34.81 5.19
C VAL A 147 -57.07 -33.90 4.99
N LEU A 148 -56.04 -34.10 5.82
CA LEU A 148 -54.76 -33.39 5.72
C LEU A 148 -53.60 -34.39 5.59
N LEU A 149 -52.81 -34.24 4.53
CA LEU A 149 -51.54 -34.96 4.34
C LEU A 149 -50.37 -34.04 4.70
N VAL A 150 -49.44 -34.54 5.53
CA VAL A 150 -48.18 -33.88 5.83
C VAL A 150 -47.04 -34.89 5.65
N ALA A 151 -46.18 -34.65 4.67
CA ALA A 151 -45.01 -35.48 4.40
C ALA A 151 -43.71 -34.69 4.63
N SER A 152 -42.70 -35.32 5.23
CA SER A 152 -41.35 -34.75 5.31
C SER A 152 -40.54 -35.14 4.06
N LEU A 153 -40.04 -34.13 3.33
CA LEU A 153 -39.10 -34.33 2.23
C LEU A 153 -37.73 -33.75 2.60
N PRO A 154 -36.61 -34.46 2.36
CA PRO A 154 -35.26 -33.92 2.53
C PRO A 154 -35.06 -32.58 1.81
N ALA A 155 -34.39 -31.65 2.51
CA ALA A 155 -34.17 -30.30 2.00
C ALA A 155 -33.17 -30.33 0.84
N SER A 156 -32.05 -31.02 1.02
CA SER A 156 -30.93 -31.15 0.09
C SER A 156 -30.94 -32.49 -0.68
N GLN A 157 -30.11 -32.59 -1.71
CA GLN A 157 -29.79 -33.87 -2.36
C GLN A 157 -28.69 -34.67 -1.62
N ILE A 158 -28.10 -34.11 -0.56
CA ILE A 158 -26.97 -34.69 0.18
C ILE A 158 -27.49 -35.68 1.23
N GLU A 159 -28.55 -35.29 1.97
CA GLU A 159 -29.24 -36.11 2.98
C GLU A 159 -29.87 -37.40 2.42
N VAL A 160 -29.97 -37.48 1.09
CA VAL A 160 -30.82 -38.41 0.35
C VAL A 160 -30.14 -39.74 0.02
N GLY A 161 -28.82 -39.74 -0.14
CA GLY A 161 -27.98 -40.93 -0.35
C GLY A 161 -28.21 -41.69 -1.66
N GLY A 162 -27.33 -41.50 -2.64
CA GLY A 162 -27.27 -42.30 -3.87
C GLY A 162 -28.37 -42.01 -4.91
N GLU A 163 -28.18 -42.58 -6.11
CA GLU A 163 -29.00 -42.37 -7.31
C GLU A 163 -30.51 -42.58 -7.04
N GLY A 164 -30.89 -43.71 -6.44
CA GLY A 164 -32.29 -44.03 -6.19
C GLY A 164 -33.00 -43.12 -5.20
N GLY A 165 -32.25 -42.55 -4.25
CA GLY A 165 -32.78 -41.49 -3.39
C GLY A 165 -32.99 -40.19 -4.17
N GLN A 166 -32.04 -39.82 -5.04
CA GLN A 166 -32.11 -38.56 -5.80
C GLN A 166 -33.31 -38.56 -6.76
N GLU A 167 -33.54 -39.67 -7.47
CA GLU A 167 -34.73 -39.85 -8.31
C GLU A 167 -36.02 -39.81 -7.47
N ALA A 168 -36.05 -40.51 -6.32
CA ALA A 168 -37.20 -40.47 -5.41
C ALA A 168 -37.53 -39.04 -4.95
N LEU A 169 -36.54 -38.26 -4.50
CA LEU A 169 -36.76 -36.87 -4.08
C LEU A 169 -37.24 -35.99 -5.23
N ALA A 170 -36.69 -36.15 -6.44
CA ALA A 170 -37.11 -35.39 -7.62
C ALA A 170 -38.58 -35.66 -7.96
N ARG A 171 -39.00 -36.92 -7.99
CA ARG A 171 -40.38 -37.35 -8.31
C ARG A 171 -41.38 -36.95 -7.22
N LEU A 172 -41.01 -37.07 -5.94
CA LEU A 172 -41.83 -36.58 -4.84
C LEU A 172 -42.01 -35.05 -4.92
N LYS A 173 -40.93 -34.28 -5.10
CA LYS A 173 -41.02 -32.81 -5.25
C LYS A 173 -41.87 -32.39 -6.45
N GLN A 174 -41.78 -33.09 -7.59
CA GLN A 174 -42.61 -32.81 -8.78
C GLN A 174 -44.11 -33.14 -8.58
N THR A 175 -44.42 -34.08 -7.67
CA THR A 175 -45.81 -34.48 -7.37
C THR A 175 -46.44 -33.53 -6.37
N PHE A 176 -45.76 -33.28 -5.24
CA PHE A 176 -46.23 -32.36 -4.20
C PHE A 176 -46.40 -30.93 -4.71
N SER A 177 -45.50 -30.42 -5.56
CA SER A 177 -45.57 -29.06 -6.10
C SER A 177 -46.80 -28.74 -6.97
N ARG A 178 -47.60 -29.75 -7.34
CA ARG A 178 -48.88 -29.58 -8.06
C ARG A 178 -50.10 -29.37 -7.15
N VAL A 179 -49.94 -29.62 -5.84
CA VAL A 179 -51.03 -29.74 -4.87
C VAL A 179 -50.75 -28.99 -3.55
N GLU A 180 -49.48 -28.76 -3.20
CA GLU A 180 -49.09 -28.20 -1.90
C GLU A 180 -49.40 -26.70 -1.72
N SER A 181 -49.70 -26.33 -0.48
CA SER A 181 -49.34 -25.02 0.06
C SER A 181 -47.99 -25.16 0.78
N SER A 182 -46.92 -24.66 0.16
CA SER A 182 -45.54 -24.87 0.62
C SER A 182 -45.28 -24.17 1.97
N TRP A 183 -45.43 -24.89 3.08
CA TRP A 183 -45.23 -24.36 4.43
C TRP A 183 -43.82 -24.68 4.96
N ARG A 184 -43.07 -23.63 5.33
CA ARG A 184 -41.80 -23.76 6.07
C ARG A 184 -42.11 -23.77 7.57
N PRO A 185 -41.77 -24.83 8.34
CA PRO A 185 -42.16 -24.94 9.75
C PRO A 185 -41.59 -23.88 10.70
N ALA A 186 -40.57 -23.13 10.28
CA ALA A 186 -40.07 -21.94 10.94
C ALA A 186 -39.31 -21.04 9.94
N SER A 187 -39.40 -19.72 10.12
CA SER A 187 -38.52 -18.73 9.54
C SER A 187 -37.19 -18.60 10.29
N GLN A 188 -36.26 -17.79 9.77
CA GLN A 188 -35.00 -17.47 10.44
C GLN A 188 -35.23 -16.73 11.77
N GLU A 189 -36.22 -15.82 11.84
CA GLU A 189 -36.52 -15.10 13.09
C GLU A 189 -37.20 -15.98 14.13
N GLU A 190 -38.10 -16.87 13.73
CA GLU A 190 -38.70 -17.86 14.66
C GLU A 190 -37.66 -18.86 15.16
N SER A 191 -36.61 -19.12 14.38
CA SER A 191 -35.49 -19.96 14.78
C SER A 191 -34.69 -19.35 15.95
N TYR A 192 -34.59 -18.01 16.05
CA TYR A 192 -34.02 -17.35 17.23
C TYR A 192 -34.78 -17.74 18.50
N GLU A 193 -36.11 -17.72 18.46
CA GLU A 193 -36.97 -18.09 19.59
C GLU A 193 -36.88 -19.58 19.95
N ILE A 194 -36.79 -20.46 18.95
CA ILE A 194 -36.60 -21.91 19.17
C ILE A 194 -35.29 -22.16 19.93
N VAL A 195 -34.21 -21.46 19.59
CA VAL A 195 -32.92 -21.58 20.28
C VAL A 195 -32.98 -20.95 21.68
N ARG A 196 -33.51 -19.72 21.79
CA ARG A 196 -33.68 -19.01 23.07
C ARG A 196 -34.43 -19.86 24.10
N ARG A 197 -35.61 -20.40 23.74
CA ARG A 197 -36.48 -21.20 24.62
C ARG A 197 -35.89 -22.58 24.97
N ARG A 198 -34.87 -23.06 24.25
CA ARG A 198 -34.16 -24.33 24.55
C ARG A 198 -32.93 -24.14 25.43
N LEU A 199 -32.25 -23.00 25.33
CA LEU A 199 -31.00 -22.72 26.06
C LEU A 199 -31.21 -21.89 27.33
N PHE A 200 -32.28 -21.09 27.39
CA PHE A 200 -32.60 -20.25 28.54
C PHE A 200 -33.99 -20.56 29.09
N LYS A 201 -34.13 -20.44 30.42
CA LYS A 201 -35.43 -20.38 31.10
C LYS A 201 -36.14 -19.08 30.71
N GLU A 202 -37.47 -19.07 30.80
CA GLU A 202 -38.23 -17.84 30.66
C GLU A 202 -37.87 -16.82 31.75
N ILE A 203 -37.85 -15.54 31.39
CA ILE A 203 -37.52 -14.45 32.31
C ILE A 203 -38.76 -14.17 33.16
N PRO A 204 -38.67 -14.18 34.51
CA PRO A 204 -39.78 -13.77 35.38
C PRO A 204 -40.25 -12.35 35.08
N GLY A 205 -41.57 -12.12 35.09
CA GLY A 205 -42.16 -10.85 34.63
C GLY A 205 -41.72 -9.61 35.41
N ASP A 206 -41.37 -9.78 36.70
CA ASP A 206 -40.76 -8.75 37.54
C ASP A 206 -39.41 -8.25 36.98
N LYS A 207 -38.70 -9.08 36.21
CA LYS A 207 -37.36 -8.81 35.67
C LYS A 207 -37.36 -8.29 34.23
N PHE A 208 -38.53 -8.17 33.57
CA PHE A 208 -38.61 -7.59 32.22
C PHE A 208 -37.99 -6.19 32.15
N HIS A 209 -38.10 -5.38 33.20
CA HIS A 209 -37.51 -4.04 33.25
C HIS A 209 -35.96 -4.02 33.05
N HIS A 210 -35.24 -5.08 33.44
CA HIS A 210 -33.80 -5.20 33.18
C HIS A 210 -33.53 -5.45 31.69
N ARG A 211 -34.26 -6.41 31.08
CA ARG A 211 -34.23 -6.68 29.63
C ARG A 211 -34.53 -5.41 28.85
N ASP A 212 -35.63 -4.74 29.18
CA ASP A 212 -36.18 -3.61 28.44
C ASP A 212 -35.25 -2.39 28.52
N ASN A 213 -34.61 -2.16 29.68
CA ASN A 213 -33.57 -1.14 29.78
C ASN A 213 -32.34 -1.50 28.92
N THR A 214 -31.84 -2.74 28.95
CA THR A 214 -30.72 -3.17 28.09
C THR A 214 -31.04 -2.96 26.61
N LEU A 215 -32.21 -3.42 26.15
CA LEU A 215 -32.69 -3.20 24.78
C LEU A 215 -32.78 -1.70 24.42
N LYS A 216 -33.26 -0.87 25.35
CA LYS A 216 -33.32 0.60 25.22
C LYS A 216 -31.93 1.24 25.12
N GLN A 217 -30.91 0.73 25.83
CA GLN A 217 -29.55 1.25 25.72
C GLN A 217 -28.86 0.84 24.40
N PHE A 218 -29.11 -0.37 23.87
CA PHE A 218 -28.65 -0.75 22.51
C PHE A 218 -29.36 0.09 21.43
N ALA A 219 -30.68 0.24 21.50
CA ALA A 219 -31.44 1.11 20.60
C ALA A 219 -31.10 2.60 20.76
N LYS A 220 -30.45 3.01 21.86
CA LYS A 220 -29.86 4.34 22.02
C LYS A 220 -28.49 4.41 21.32
N LEU A 221 -27.59 3.46 21.60
CA LEU A 221 -26.25 3.34 21.02
C LEU A 221 -26.29 3.45 19.48
N TYR A 222 -27.16 2.69 18.80
CA TYR A 222 -27.23 2.69 17.34
C TYR A 222 -27.77 3.99 16.74
N ARG A 223 -28.70 4.68 17.43
CA ARG A 223 -29.23 5.98 16.97
C ARG A 223 -28.24 7.13 17.20
N GLU A 224 -27.47 7.10 18.29
CA GLU A 224 -26.45 8.12 18.58
C GLU A 224 -25.18 7.98 17.73
N ASN A 225 -24.92 6.80 17.15
CA ASN A 225 -23.72 6.48 16.38
C ASN A 225 -24.07 5.86 15.00
N ALA A 226 -25.13 6.35 14.34
CA ALA A 226 -25.69 5.73 13.13
C ALA A 226 -24.69 5.58 11.95
N ASN A 227 -23.63 6.39 11.92
CA ASN A 227 -22.56 6.27 10.93
C ASN A 227 -21.66 5.05 11.18
N ASP A 228 -21.51 4.59 12.43
CA ASP A 228 -20.60 3.53 12.85
C ASP A 228 -21.21 2.12 12.81
N PHE A 229 -22.52 2.00 12.55
CA PHE A 229 -23.27 0.74 12.49
C PHE A 229 -23.95 0.53 11.12
N PRO A 230 -24.43 -0.69 10.79
CA PRO A 230 -25.12 -0.95 9.53
C PRO A 230 -26.50 -0.28 9.45
N ASN A 231 -26.90 0.09 8.23
CA ASN A 231 -28.18 0.75 7.98
C ASN A 231 -29.36 -0.12 8.48
N GLY A 232 -30.35 0.51 9.10
CA GLY A 232 -31.51 -0.18 9.69
C GLY A 232 -31.34 -0.62 11.15
N CYS A 233 -30.13 -0.63 11.72
CA CYS A 233 -29.92 -0.98 13.14
C CYS A 233 -30.51 0.05 14.12
N SER A 234 -30.76 1.28 13.64
CA SER A 234 -31.45 2.37 14.34
C SER A 234 -32.96 2.15 14.53
N ASP A 235 -33.54 1.19 13.80
CA ASP A 235 -34.96 1.20 13.48
C ASP A 235 -35.78 0.27 14.39
N GLU A 236 -37.09 0.54 14.49
CA GLU A 236 -37.99 -0.18 15.39
C GLU A 236 -38.06 -1.69 15.10
N ASP A 237 -37.90 -2.12 13.84
CA ASP A 237 -37.84 -3.55 13.50
C ASP A 237 -36.54 -4.22 13.96
N TYR A 238 -35.41 -3.52 13.98
CA TYR A 238 -34.20 -4.05 14.62
C TYR A 238 -34.33 -4.09 16.15
N ARG A 239 -35.04 -3.13 16.76
CA ARG A 239 -35.42 -3.20 18.18
C ARG A 239 -36.26 -4.44 18.49
N ARG A 240 -37.21 -4.80 17.61
CA ARG A 240 -38.02 -6.03 17.72
C ARG A 240 -37.15 -7.30 17.56
N LYS A 241 -36.17 -7.31 16.66
CA LYS A 241 -35.21 -8.43 16.53
C LYS A 241 -34.40 -8.65 17.82
N LEU A 242 -33.86 -7.56 18.40
CA LEU A 242 -33.15 -7.61 19.69
C LEU A 242 -34.06 -8.20 20.79
N GLU A 243 -35.34 -7.81 20.83
CA GLU A 243 -36.30 -8.32 21.83
C GLU A 243 -36.61 -9.82 21.66
N LYS A 244 -36.76 -10.32 20.42
CA LYS A 244 -36.96 -11.75 20.12
C LYS A 244 -35.73 -12.60 20.49
N ALA A 245 -34.52 -12.08 20.26
CA ALA A 245 -33.26 -12.82 20.37
C ALA A 245 -32.65 -12.80 21.80
N TYR A 246 -32.97 -11.79 22.62
CA TYR A 246 -32.39 -11.60 23.96
C TYR A 246 -32.42 -12.88 24.83
N PRO A 247 -31.31 -13.30 25.46
CA PRO A 247 -30.07 -12.55 25.69
C PRO A 247 -28.98 -12.74 24.62
N ILE A 248 -29.30 -13.27 23.45
CA ILE A 248 -28.38 -13.38 22.32
C ILE A 248 -28.58 -12.20 21.35
N HIS A 249 -27.50 -11.68 20.79
CA HIS A 249 -27.56 -10.59 19.82
C HIS A 249 -27.91 -11.10 18.41
N PRO A 250 -28.80 -10.44 17.65
CA PRO A 250 -29.23 -10.89 16.32
C PRO A 250 -28.06 -11.17 15.36
N GLU A 251 -27.00 -10.36 15.37
CA GLU A 251 -25.81 -10.55 14.51
C GLU A 251 -25.15 -11.92 14.73
N LEU A 252 -25.12 -12.43 15.96
CA LEU A 252 -24.57 -13.77 16.22
C LEU A 252 -25.47 -14.87 15.62
N PHE A 253 -26.80 -14.72 15.71
CA PHE A 253 -27.69 -15.65 15.03
C PHE A 253 -27.59 -15.56 13.52
N ASP A 254 -27.48 -14.36 12.94
CA ASP A 254 -27.44 -14.19 11.49
C ASP A 254 -26.12 -14.70 10.90
N GLN A 255 -24.99 -14.53 11.59
CA GLN A 255 -23.73 -15.21 11.23
C GLN A 255 -23.87 -16.74 11.31
N LEU A 256 -24.48 -17.27 12.38
CA LEU A 256 -24.63 -18.72 12.56
C LEU A 256 -25.65 -19.39 11.61
N TYR A 257 -26.74 -18.71 11.25
CA TYR A 257 -27.75 -19.25 10.34
C TYR A 257 -27.39 -19.04 8.86
N THR A 258 -26.62 -17.99 8.54
CA THR A 258 -26.26 -17.64 7.15
C THR A 258 -24.87 -18.15 6.78
N SER A 259 -23.81 -17.70 7.48
CA SER A 259 -22.43 -18.10 7.19
C SER A 259 -22.17 -19.56 7.61
N TRP A 260 -22.35 -19.89 8.89
CA TRP A 260 -22.14 -21.27 9.37
C TRP A 260 -23.19 -22.22 8.80
N GLY A 261 -24.44 -21.77 8.64
CA GLY A 261 -25.53 -22.51 7.98
C GLY A 261 -25.35 -22.77 6.48
N SER A 262 -24.21 -22.39 5.88
CA SER A 262 -23.77 -22.80 4.54
C SER A 262 -22.79 -24.00 4.54
N LEU A 263 -22.17 -24.33 5.69
CA LEU A 263 -21.26 -25.46 5.81
C LEU A 263 -22.06 -26.78 5.82
N GLU A 264 -21.71 -27.73 4.95
CA GLU A 264 -22.42 -29.01 4.79
C GLU A 264 -22.58 -29.81 6.09
N LYS A 265 -21.57 -29.76 6.96
CA LYS A 265 -21.56 -30.45 8.26
C LYS A 265 -22.41 -29.74 9.32
N PHE A 266 -22.71 -28.45 9.16
CA PHE A 266 -23.36 -27.64 10.18
C PHE A 266 -24.89 -27.73 10.05
N GLN A 267 -25.48 -28.62 10.86
CA GLN A 267 -26.91 -28.93 10.89
C GLN A 267 -27.78 -27.78 11.46
N ARG A 268 -27.69 -26.57 10.89
CA ARG A 268 -28.37 -25.31 11.25
C ARG A 268 -28.85 -25.27 12.70
N THR A 269 -30.13 -25.50 12.98
CA THR A 269 -30.70 -25.41 14.34
C THR A 269 -30.03 -26.35 15.36
N ARG A 270 -29.60 -27.56 14.99
CA ARG A 270 -28.87 -28.48 15.88
C ARG A 270 -27.40 -28.07 16.08
N GLY A 271 -26.75 -27.57 15.03
CA GLY A 271 -25.40 -26.99 15.13
C GLY A 271 -25.37 -25.76 16.03
N VAL A 272 -26.29 -24.82 15.80
CA VAL A 272 -26.50 -23.63 16.64
C VAL A 272 -26.74 -24.02 18.10
N LEU A 273 -27.65 -24.96 18.39
CA LEU A 273 -27.92 -25.41 19.76
C LEU A 273 -26.68 -26.02 20.43
N ARG A 274 -25.92 -26.85 19.71
CA ARG A 274 -24.74 -27.54 20.24
C ARG A 274 -23.60 -26.58 20.55
N LEU A 275 -23.29 -25.67 19.62
CA LEU A 275 -22.27 -24.62 19.77
C LEU A 275 -22.66 -23.60 20.84
N MET A 276 -23.87 -23.04 20.79
CA MET A 276 -24.30 -22.04 21.76
C MET A 276 -24.39 -22.61 23.18
N ALA A 277 -24.68 -23.90 23.36
CA ALA A 277 -24.60 -24.53 24.67
C ALA A 277 -23.17 -24.50 25.27
N GLN A 278 -22.12 -24.70 24.45
CA GLN A 278 -20.73 -24.55 24.91
C GLN A 278 -20.40 -23.09 25.21
N VAL A 279 -20.77 -22.16 24.31
CA VAL A 279 -20.51 -20.72 24.47
C VAL A 279 -21.17 -20.17 25.74
N ILE A 280 -22.44 -20.51 26.00
CA ILE A 280 -23.16 -20.10 27.22
C ILE A 280 -22.52 -20.70 28.47
N HIS A 281 -22.08 -21.96 28.43
CA HIS A 281 -21.39 -22.59 29.56
C HIS A 281 -20.08 -21.87 29.90
N GLU A 282 -19.24 -21.58 28.91
CA GLU A 282 -17.95 -20.90 29.11
C GLU A 282 -18.15 -19.46 29.59
N LEU A 283 -19.11 -18.71 29.03
CA LEU A 283 -19.45 -17.36 29.49
C LEU A 283 -20.00 -17.35 30.93
N TRP A 284 -20.81 -18.35 31.30
CA TRP A 284 -21.34 -18.48 32.65
C TRP A 284 -20.24 -18.84 33.67
N MET A 285 -19.40 -19.83 33.35
CA MET A 285 -18.31 -20.25 34.24
C MET A 285 -17.17 -19.23 34.33
N GLY A 286 -16.95 -18.45 33.26
CA GLY A 286 -16.07 -17.29 33.27
C GLY A 286 -16.65 -16.04 33.94
N ASN A 287 -17.91 -16.07 34.36
CA ASN A 287 -18.64 -14.93 34.93
C ASN A 287 -18.54 -13.66 34.03
N ASP A 288 -18.81 -13.83 32.73
CA ASP A 288 -18.71 -12.73 31.76
C ASP A 288 -19.74 -11.62 32.04
N PRO A 289 -19.31 -10.34 32.10
CA PRO A 289 -20.19 -9.23 32.49
C PRO A 289 -21.00 -8.63 31.33
N SER A 290 -20.95 -9.21 30.12
CA SER A 290 -21.64 -8.67 28.94
C SER A 290 -23.16 -8.70 29.09
N VAL A 291 -23.83 -7.61 28.70
CA VAL A 291 -25.30 -7.48 28.81
C VAL A 291 -26.07 -8.24 27.73
N MET A 292 -25.37 -8.75 26.71
CA MET A 292 -25.90 -9.60 25.64
C MET A 292 -24.75 -10.46 25.05
N ILE A 293 -25.05 -11.66 24.56
CA ILE A 293 -24.06 -12.53 23.91
C ILE A 293 -23.90 -12.11 22.45
N MET A 294 -22.71 -11.61 22.09
CA MET A 294 -22.37 -11.07 20.76
C MET A 294 -21.29 -11.94 20.08
N PRO A 295 -21.03 -11.79 18.76
CA PRO A 295 -19.90 -12.47 18.09
C PRO A 295 -18.55 -12.28 18.80
N GLY A 296 -18.25 -11.07 19.29
CA GLY A 296 -17.04 -10.78 20.08
C GLY A 296 -17.00 -11.46 21.46
N SER A 297 -18.14 -11.90 22.00
CA SER A 297 -18.21 -12.63 23.27
C SER A 297 -17.73 -14.08 23.15
N VAL A 298 -17.83 -14.69 21.95
CA VAL A 298 -17.55 -16.12 21.74
C VAL A 298 -16.12 -16.46 22.20
N ALA A 299 -16.00 -17.34 23.20
CA ALA A 299 -14.72 -17.76 23.77
C ALA A 299 -14.02 -18.80 22.89
N ILE A 300 -13.63 -18.41 21.67
CA ILE A 300 -13.14 -19.30 20.61
C ILE A 300 -12.00 -20.23 21.09
N SER A 301 -11.03 -19.71 21.84
CA SER A 301 -9.88 -20.48 22.35
C SER A 301 -10.14 -21.28 23.65
N SER A 302 -11.41 -21.47 24.03
CA SER A 302 -11.77 -22.31 25.18
C SER A 302 -11.82 -23.80 24.83
N ALA A 303 -11.49 -24.66 25.79
CA ALA A 303 -11.44 -26.11 25.62
C ALA A 303 -12.80 -26.77 25.28
N ARG A 304 -13.91 -26.02 25.30
CA ARG A 304 -15.23 -26.47 24.85
C ARG A 304 -15.66 -25.90 23.50
N VAL A 305 -15.32 -24.65 23.22
CA VAL A 305 -15.75 -23.97 21.99
C VAL A 305 -14.80 -24.27 20.83
N GLU A 306 -13.48 -24.32 21.06
CA GLU A 306 -12.51 -24.62 19.98
C GLU A 306 -12.79 -25.97 19.29
N PRO A 307 -12.97 -27.10 20.02
CA PRO A 307 -13.21 -28.39 19.39
C PRO A 307 -14.58 -28.48 18.71
N GLU A 308 -15.55 -27.67 19.14
CA GLU A 308 -16.88 -27.59 18.54
C GLU A 308 -16.87 -26.78 17.24
N LEU A 309 -16.08 -25.71 17.15
CA LEU A 309 -15.86 -24.96 15.90
C LEU A 309 -15.04 -25.80 14.90
N LEU A 310 -13.97 -26.45 15.35
CA LEU A 310 -13.12 -27.34 14.55
C LEU A 310 -13.78 -28.68 14.17
N HIS A 311 -14.99 -28.98 14.68
CA HIS A 311 -15.82 -30.08 14.17
C HIS A 311 -16.42 -29.75 12.80
N TYR A 312 -16.62 -28.47 12.51
CA TYR A 312 -17.24 -27.97 11.27
C TYR A 312 -16.21 -27.38 10.29
N LEU A 313 -15.17 -26.72 10.81
CA LEU A 313 -14.04 -26.16 10.05
C LEU A 313 -12.94 -27.21 9.79
N ASP A 314 -11.93 -26.84 9.00
CA ASP A 314 -10.71 -27.62 8.83
C ASP A 314 -9.78 -27.52 10.05
N SER A 315 -9.03 -28.59 10.36
CA SER A 315 -8.12 -28.64 11.52
C SER A 315 -6.98 -27.59 11.49
N SER A 316 -6.56 -27.14 10.31
CA SER A 316 -5.51 -26.12 10.15
C SER A 316 -5.86 -24.78 10.81
N TRP A 317 -7.16 -24.49 10.97
CA TRP A 317 -7.67 -23.33 11.70
C TRP A 317 -7.22 -23.26 13.16
N GLN A 318 -6.87 -24.38 13.80
CA GLN A 318 -6.36 -24.39 15.18
C GLN A 318 -5.12 -23.49 15.33
N SER A 319 -4.20 -23.54 14.38
CA SER A 319 -2.99 -22.70 14.37
C SER A 319 -3.28 -21.21 14.19
N ILE A 320 -4.36 -20.89 13.46
CA ILE A 320 -4.83 -19.53 13.19
C ILE A 320 -5.55 -18.97 14.41
N ILE A 321 -6.37 -19.81 15.08
CA ILE A 321 -7.10 -19.47 16.30
C ILE A 321 -6.13 -19.02 17.39
N ALA A 322 -5.20 -19.90 17.78
CA ALA A 322 -4.23 -19.64 18.84
C ALA A 322 -3.21 -18.52 18.48
N GLY A 323 -2.95 -18.33 17.18
CA GLY A 323 -2.04 -17.30 16.68
C GLY A 323 -2.65 -15.89 16.67
N ASP A 324 -3.79 -15.72 15.98
CA ASP A 324 -4.31 -14.41 15.59
C ASP A 324 -5.78 -14.14 15.95
N VAL A 325 -6.51 -15.11 16.53
CA VAL A 325 -7.95 -14.94 16.87
C VAL A 325 -8.16 -14.78 18.37
N ASP A 326 -7.68 -15.72 19.18
CA ASP A 326 -7.91 -15.72 20.62
C ASP A 326 -6.86 -16.56 21.38
N GLY A 327 -6.77 -16.36 22.69
CA GLY A 327 -5.84 -17.06 23.58
C GLY A 327 -4.73 -16.16 24.13
N VAL A 328 -4.10 -16.57 25.22
CA VAL A 328 -3.17 -15.74 26.03
C VAL A 328 -1.83 -15.42 25.37
N THR A 329 -1.49 -16.11 24.27
CA THR A 329 -0.29 -15.87 23.45
C THR A 329 -0.60 -15.21 22.11
N SER A 330 -1.88 -14.97 21.81
CA SER A 330 -2.34 -14.49 20.50
C SER A 330 -1.95 -13.04 20.19
N THR A 331 -1.87 -12.69 18.91
CA THR A 331 -1.69 -11.32 18.42
C THR A 331 -2.70 -10.33 19.00
N PRO A 332 -4.03 -10.56 18.97
CA PRO A 332 -4.99 -9.64 19.59
C PRO A 332 -4.79 -9.46 21.09
N TYR A 333 -4.44 -10.52 21.85
CA TYR A 333 -4.14 -10.39 23.28
C TYR A 333 -2.90 -9.50 23.53
N LYS A 334 -1.84 -9.64 22.73
CA LYS A 334 -0.64 -8.79 22.81
C LYS A 334 -0.94 -7.32 22.49
N ILE A 335 -1.78 -7.06 21.48
CA ILE A 335 -2.22 -5.70 21.12
C ILE A 335 -3.01 -5.09 22.27
N ASP A 336 -3.97 -5.83 22.83
CA ASP A 336 -4.76 -5.38 23.98
C ASP A 336 -3.85 -5.03 25.18
N GLN A 337 -2.90 -5.91 25.54
CA GLN A 337 -1.94 -5.64 26.63
C GLN A 337 -1.04 -4.42 26.37
N SER A 338 -0.70 -4.12 25.11
CA SER A 338 0.12 -2.96 24.75
C SER A 338 -0.60 -1.60 24.91
N ALA A 339 -1.93 -1.59 25.03
CA ALA A 339 -2.75 -0.39 24.96
C ALA A 339 -3.88 -0.42 26.02
N PRO A 340 -3.73 0.25 27.17
CA PRO A 340 -4.69 0.17 28.28
C PRO A 340 -6.15 0.50 27.93
N ASN A 341 -6.37 1.36 26.93
CA ASN A 341 -7.69 1.70 26.39
C ASN A 341 -8.36 0.55 25.62
N LEU A 342 -7.57 -0.35 25.03
CA LEU A 342 -8.04 -1.57 24.35
C LEU A 342 -8.19 -2.72 25.37
N ASN A 343 -7.18 -2.89 26.24
CA ASN A 343 -7.14 -3.92 27.30
C ASN A 343 -8.41 -3.92 28.17
N ARG A 344 -8.87 -2.72 28.57
CA ARG A 344 -10.08 -2.53 29.40
C ARG A 344 -11.32 -3.26 28.88
N TYR A 345 -11.44 -3.45 27.57
CA TYR A 345 -12.58 -4.09 26.93
C TYR A 345 -12.22 -5.42 26.25
N SER A 346 -10.94 -5.85 26.30
CA SER A 346 -10.36 -6.84 25.39
C SER A 346 -10.74 -6.55 23.93
N ALA A 347 -10.63 -5.27 23.52
CA ALA A 347 -11.23 -4.76 22.29
C ALA A 347 -10.73 -5.51 21.04
N THR A 348 -9.42 -5.80 20.99
CA THR A 348 -8.79 -6.47 19.86
C THR A 348 -9.19 -7.94 19.80
N ARG A 349 -9.30 -8.63 20.95
CA ARG A 349 -9.85 -10.00 20.99
C ARG A 349 -11.31 -10.07 20.57
N ARG A 350 -12.16 -9.13 21.02
CA ARG A 350 -13.57 -9.07 20.58
C ARG A 350 -13.68 -8.89 19.06
N VAL A 351 -12.88 -7.96 18.48
CA VAL A 351 -12.81 -7.76 17.02
C VAL A 351 -12.34 -9.03 16.29
N ALA A 352 -11.25 -9.64 16.76
CA ALA A 352 -10.70 -10.86 16.17
C ALA A 352 -11.74 -12.00 16.14
N ARG A 353 -12.44 -12.22 17.27
CA ARG A 353 -13.53 -13.20 17.38
C ARG A 353 -14.70 -12.90 16.44
N ALA A 354 -15.16 -11.65 16.37
CA ALA A 354 -16.27 -11.26 15.50
C ALA A 354 -15.93 -11.47 14.00
N VAL A 355 -14.72 -11.08 13.57
CA VAL A 355 -14.27 -11.31 12.19
C VAL A 355 -14.11 -12.80 11.89
N PHE A 356 -13.58 -13.60 12.83
CA PHE A 356 -13.52 -15.05 12.67
C PHE A 356 -14.92 -15.67 12.52
N MET A 357 -15.84 -15.36 13.44
CA MET A 357 -17.21 -15.90 13.42
C MET A 357 -17.97 -15.53 12.14
N GLY A 358 -17.73 -14.34 11.58
CA GLY A 358 -18.32 -13.93 10.30
C GLY A 358 -17.68 -14.54 9.04
N THR A 359 -16.38 -14.90 9.07
CA THR A 359 -15.59 -15.15 7.85
C THR A 359 -14.87 -16.49 7.73
N ALA A 360 -14.62 -17.22 8.83
CA ALA A 360 -14.03 -18.55 8.75
C ALA A 360 -14.90 -19.58 7.96
N PRO A 361 -16.25 -19.56 8.06
CA PRO A 361 -17.11 -20.45 7.26
C PRO A 361 -17.11 -20.16 5.76
N THR A 362 -16.86 -18.92 5.35
CA THR A 362 -16.89 -18.48 3.95
C THR A 362 -15.51 -18.54 3.27
N HIS A 363 -14.56 -19.23 3.90
CA HIS A 363 -13.24 -19.46 3.31
C HIS A 363 -13.34 -20.12 1.92
N GLY A 364 -12.63 -19.57 0.95
CA GLY A 364 -12.66 -20.01 -0.45
C GLY A 364 -13.76 -19.39 -1.32
N GLN A 365 -14.80 -18.78 -0.75
CA GLN A 365 -15.84 -18.07 -1.51
C GLN A 365 -15.34 -16.71 -2.02
N GLU A 366 -15.95 -16.15 -3.08
CA GLU A 366 -15.49 -14.89 -3.69
C GLU A 366 -15.74 -13.66 -2.79
N ASN A 367 -16.94 -13.52 -2.24
CA ASN A 367 -17.30 -12.40 -1.36
C ASN A 367 -16.78 -12.62 0.07
N LYS A 368 -15.62 -12.04 0.38
CA LYS A 368 -14.97 -12.16 1.69
C LYS A 368 -15.07 -10.87 2.51
N GLY A 369 -15.33 -11.04 3.80
CA GLY A 369 -15.03 -10.04 4.83
C GLY A 369 -16.20 -9.20 5.34
N LEU A 370 -16.11 -8.88 6.63
CA LEU A 370 -16.96 -7.90 7.29
C LEU A 370 -16.40 -6.49 7.07
N ASP A 371 -17.25 -5.48 7.00
CA ASP A 371 -16.83 -4.07 7.07
C ASP A 371 -16.78 -3.56 8.51
N ASP A 372 -16.19 -2.38 8.74
CA ASP A 372 -16.06 -1.77 10.07
C ASP A 372 -17.41 -1.64 10.80
N LYS A 373 -18.53 -1.42 10.07
CA LYS A 373 -19.88 -1.31 10.64
C LYS A 373 -20.40 -2.65 11.14
N GLN A 374 -20.26 -3.71 10.34
CA GLN A 374 -20.61 -5.07 10.73
C GLN A 374 -19.76 -5.55 11.92
N ILE A 375 -18.47 -5.22 11.93
CA ILE A 375 -17.57 -5.54 13.04
C ILE A 375 -18.02 -4.82 14.32
N ASN A 376 -18.33 -3.52 14.24
CA ASN A 376 -18.88 -2.76 15.37
C ASN A 376 -20.17 -3.38 15.92
N LEU A 377 -21.10 -3.76 15.03
CA LEU A 377 -22.36 -4.42 15.40
C LEU A 377 -22.12 -5.75 16.15
N GLY A 378 -21.00 -6.44 15.86
CA GLY A 378 -20.60 -7.67 16.52
C GLY A 378 -19.83 -7.54 17.84
N VAL A 379 -19.43 -6.33 18.27
CA VAL A 379 -18.52 -6.14 19.43
C VAL A 379 -18.86 -5.02 20.42
N VAL A 380 -19.54 -3.95 19.98
CA VAL A 380 -19.73 -2.72 20.79
C VAL A 380 -20.94 -2.84 21.70
N GLN A 381 -20.73 -2.72 23.01
CA GLN A 381 -21.80 -2.68 24.02
C GLN A 381 -22.13 -1.24 24.47
N PRO A 382 -23.33 -0.97 25.02
CA PRO A 382 -23.71 0.38 25.44
C PRO A 382 -22.79 0.94 26.54
N GLY A 383 -22.29 2.15 26.33
CA GLY A 383 -21.29 2.80 27.20
C GLY A 383 -19.85 2.63 26.72
N GLU A 384 -19.60 1.74 25.77
CA GLU A 384 -18.34 1.64 25.02
C GLU A 384 -18.37 2.62 23.81
N ARG A 385 -17.21 2.89 23.19
CA ARG A 385 -17.08 3.84 22.05
C ARG A 385 -16.63 3.10 20.79
N PRO A 386 -17.35 3.16 19.65
CA PRO A 386 -16.97 2.46 18.41
C PRO A 386 -15.52 2.69 17.96
N ALA A 387 -15.03 3.92 18.05
CA ALA A 387 -13.65 4.29 17.68
C ALA A 387 -12.54 3.51 18.40
N ILE A 388 -12.81 2.93 19.58
CA ILE A 388 -11.86 2.05 20.30
C ILE A 388 -11.65 0.74 19.53
N PHE A 389 -12.73 0.18 18.99
CA PHE A 389 -12.71 -1.06 18.21
C PHE A 389 -12.17 -0.81 16.79
N GLY A 390 -12.36 0.38 16.22
CA GLY A 390 -11.71 0.81 14.97
C GLY A 390 -10.17 0.93 15.08
N ASP A 391 -9.64 1.38 16.22
CA ASP A 391 -8.19 1.37 16.48
C ASP A 391 -7.68 -0.08 16.67
N ALA A 392 -8.42 -0.90 17.42
CA ALA A 392 -8.10 -2.31 17.61
C ALA A 392 -8.05 -3.10 16.29
N LEU A 393 -9.08 -2.94 15.44
CA LEU A 393 -9.17 -3.54 14.10
C LEU A 393 -8.00 -3.13 13.21
N ARG A 394 -7.67 -1.83 13.17
CA ARG A 394 -6.53 -1.29 12.43
C ARG A 394 -5.21 -1.87 12.91
N ARG A 395 -5.01 -2.04 14.22
CA ARG A 395 -3.79 -2.67 14.78
C ARG A 395 -3.71 -4.14 14.43
N LEU A 396 -4.83 -4.87 14.49
CA LEU A 396 -4.90 -6.29 14.19
C LEU A 396 -4.61 -6.57 12.72
N ALA A 397 -5.24 -5.86 11.78
CA ALA A 397 -5.04 -6.01 10.34
C ALA A 397 -3.59 -5.69 9.86
N ASN A 398 -2.84 -4.93 10.66
CA ASN A 398 -1.42 -4.63 10.41
C ASN A 398 -0.43 -5.62 11.06
N GLN A 399 -0.86 -6.44 12.02
CA GLN A 399 0.03 -7.31 12.82
C GLN A 399 -0.28 -8.81 12.71
N ALA A 400 -1.55 -9.18 12.52
CA ALA A 400 -1.96 -10.58 12.39
C ALA A 400 -1.39 -11.19 11.10
N LYS A 401 -0.94 -12.44 11.20
CA LYS A 401 -0.43 -13.21 10.07
C LYS A 401 -1.53 -13.66 9.12
N PHE A 402 -2.70 -14.01 9.65
CA PHE A 402 -3.79 -14.64 8.89
C PHE A 402 -5.02 -13.74 8.70
N MET A 403 -5.01 -12.51 9.23
CA MET A 403 -6.04 -11.51 8.94
C MET A 403 -5.66 -10.73 7.68
N HIS A 404 -6.63 -10.58 6.78
CA HIS A 404 -6.51 -9.84 5.52
C HIS A 404 -7.42 -8.61 5.55
N SER A 405 -7.07 -7.59 4.76
CA SER A 405 -7.82 -6.35 4.65
C SER A 405 -7.73 -5.78 3.23
N ASP A 406 -8.86 -5.55 2.57
CA ASP A 406 -8.94 -4.90 1.26
C ASP A 406 -10.21 -4.05 1.16
N LEU A 407 -10.12 -2.84 0.58
CA LEU A 407 -11.23 -1.88 0.41
C LEU A 407 -12.17 -1.69 1.63
N GLY A 408 -11.67 -1.83 2.86
CA GLY A 408 -12.46 -1.74 4.10
C GLY A 408 -13.22 -3.01 4.49
N ARG A 409 -12.97 -4.13 3.80
CA ARG A 409 -13.38 -5.50 4.17
C ARG A 409 -12.25 -6.20 4.92
N TYR A 410 -12.58 -6.95 5.96
CA TYR A 410 -11.62 -7.71 6.76
C TYR A 410 -12.08 -9.17 6.94
N TRP A 411 -11.16 -10.13 6.74
CA TRP A 411 -11.44 -11.56 6.88
C TRP A 411 -10.22 -12.34 7.36
N TYR A 412 -10.43 -13.56 7.87
CA TYR A 412 -9.34 -14.52 8.07
C TYR A 412 -9.19 -15.47 6.88
N SER A 413 -7.95 -15.87 6.59
CA SER A 413 -7.63 -16.87 5.57
C SER A 413 -6.58 -17.85 6.11
N MET A 414 -6.56 -19.06 5.57
CA MET A 414 -5.49 -20.04 5.82
C MET A 414 -4.18 -19.65 5.13
N SER A 415 -4.22 -18.74 4.16
CA SER A 415 -3.04 -18.06 3.61
C SER A 415 -2.60 -16.88 4.49
N ALA A 416 -1.28 -16.66 4.59
CA ALA A 416 -0.74 -15.48 5.26
C ALA A 416 -1.03 -14.19 4.47
N SER A 417 -1.17 -13.06 5.16
CA SER A 417 -1.45 -11.75 4.56
C SER A 417 -0.23 -11.11 3.91
N LEU A 418 -0.46 -10.28 2.89
CA LEU A 418 0.61 -9.53 2.22
C LEU A 418 1.36 -8.59 3.19
N ASN A 419 0.63 -7.96 4.12
CA ASN A 419 1.23 -7.14 5.20
C ASN A 419 2.25 -7.96 6.01
N ARG A 420 1.89 -9.20 6.38
CA ARG A 420 2.78 -10.08 7.15
C ARG A 420 3.95 -10.59 6.32
N LEU A 421 3.74 -10.93 5.05
CA LEU A 421 4.79 -11.34 4.11
C LEU A 421 5.81 -10.20 3.87
N ALA A 422 5.33 -8.97 3.74
CA ALA A 422 6.18 -7.79 3.64
C ALA A 422 6.99 -7.58 4.93
N ALA A 423 6.37 -7.74 6.11
CA ALA A 423 7.07 -7.65 7.39
C ALA A 423 8.14 -8.75 7.58
N ASP A 424 7.89 -10.00 7.14
CA ASP A 424 8.90 -11.06 7.18
C ASP A 424 10.09 -10.75 6.26
N ARG A 425 9.85 -10.33 5.01
CA ARG A 425 10.93 -9.91 4.09
C ARG A 425 11.71 -8.71 4.63
N ALA A 426 11.00 -7.70 5.14
CA ALA A 426 11.62 -6.50 5.71
C ALA A 426 12.57 -6.82 6.88
N ALA A 427 12.25 -7.83 7.69
CA ALA A 427 13.09 -8.31 8.77
C ALA A 427 14.27 -9.21 8.32
N GLN A 428 14.20 -9.79 7.11
CA GLN A 428 15.23 -10.67 6.55
C GLN A 428 16.35 -9.92 5.82
N PHE A 429 16.18 -8.64 5.48
CA PHE A 429 17.24 -7.85 4.83
C PHE A 429 18.39 -7.52 5.79
N GLU A 430 19.57 -8.07 5.49
CA GLU A 430 20.85 -7.72 6.11
C GLU A 430 21.09 -6.21 6.08
N GLU A 431 21.69 -5.67 7.15
CA GLU A 431 21.86 -4.22 7.27
C GLU A 431 22.76 -3.64 6.18
N ALA A 432 23.83 -4.32 5.78
CA ALA A 432 24.73 -3.86 4.71
C ALA A 432 23.99 -3.56 3.38
N LEU A 433 23.03 -4.41 3.00
CA LEU A 433 22.20 -4.20 1.81
C LEU A 433 21.26 -2.99 1.98
N VAL A 434 20.67 -2.82 3.16
CA VAL A 434 19.79 -1.69 3.48
C VAL A 434 20.56 -0.36 3.47
N LEU A 435 21.79 -0.35 3.98
CA LEU A 435 22.69 0.81 3.94
C LEU A 435 23.05 1.16 2.48
N HIS A 436 23.48 0.18 1.67
CA HIS A 436 23.83 0.39 0.27
C HIS A 436 22.67 0.97 -0.56
N GLU A 437 21.46 0.41 -0.41
CA GLU A 437 20.28 0.92 -1.13
C GLU A 437 19.82 2.31 -0.62
N ILE A 438 20.13 2.69 0.63
CA ILE A 438 19.93 4.06 1.12
C ILE A 438 20.87 5.03 0.41
N ASP A 439 22.17 4.73 0.29
CA ASP A 439 23.13 5.63 -0.38
C ASP A 439 22.86 5.76 -1.88
N LYS A 440 22.42 4.67 -2.52
CA LYS A 440 21.92 4.67 -3.90
C LYS A 440 20.65 5.51 -4.07
N ALA A 441 19.72 5.45 -3.10
CA ALA A 441 18.53 6.31 -3.07
C ALA A 441 18.87 7.79 -2.78
N LEU A 442 19.89 8.05 -1.95
CA LEU A 442 20.44 9.38 -1.68
C LEU A 442 21.07 9.98 -2.93
N GLY A 443 21.94 9.23 -3.64
CA GLY A 443 22.50 9.63 -4.93
C GLY A 443 21.41 10.00 -5.94
N SER A 444 20.37 9.18 -6.04
CA SER A 444 19.19 9.44 -6.87
C SER A 444 18.45 10.72 -6.45
N TYR A 445 18.24 10.93 -5.14
CA TYR A 445 17.58 12.13 -4.61
C TYR A 445 18.37 13.41 -4.89
N ILE A 446 19.69 13.43 -4.64
CA ILE A 446 20.54 14.61 -4.82
C ILE A 446 20.76 14.94 -6.30
N ASN A 447 20.90 13.93 -7.16
CA ASN A 447 21.01 14.15 -8.60
C ASN A 447 19.68 14.62 -9.24
N GLY A 448 18.54 14.29 -8.62
CA GLY A 448 17.23 14.84 -8.99
C GLY A 448 16.95 16.28 -8.53
N LEU A 449 17.87 16.94 -7.81
CA LEU A 449 17.69 18.34 -7.40
C LEU A 449 18.05 19.31 -8.52
N ALA A 450 17.03 20.01 -9.04
CA ALA A 450 17.20 21.09 -10.02
C ALA A 450 17.92 22.32 -9.44
N ASP A 451 17.62 22.70 -8.19
CA ASP A 451 18.34 23.74 -7.47
C ASP A 451 19.51 23.13 -6.67
N ARG A 452 20.73 23.49 -7.06
CA ARG A 452 21.99 23.11 -6.40
C ARG A 452 22.57 24.24 -5.53
N GLY A 453 21.86 25.37 -5.41
CA GLY A 453 22.26 26.52 -4.59
C GLY A 453 23.52 27.22 -5.10
N HIS A 454 24.51 27.33 -4.24
CA HIS A 454 25.79 27.99 -4.52
C HIS A 454 26.97 27.01 -4.52
N PHE A 455 26.71 25.74 -4.85
CA PHE A 455 27.74 24.72 -5.02
C PHE A 455 28.02 24.50 -6.51
N ASP A 456 29.27 24.69 -6.92
CA ASP A 456 29.72 24.45 -8.30
C ASP A 456 29.98 22.95 -8.54
N ALA A 457 30.18 22.17 -7.46
CA ALA A 457 30.27 20.71 -7.50
C ALA A 457 29.54 20.07 -6.30
N VAL A 458 29.13 18.81 -6.45
CA VAL A 458 28.54 18.02 -5.36
C VAL A 458 29.08 16.59 -5.41
N GLN A 459 29.62 16.10 -4.29
CA GLN A 459 29.89 14.68 -4.08
C GLN A 459 28.77 14.08 -3.22
N VAL A 460 28.38 12.83 -3.46
CA VAL A 460 27.33 12.14 -2.71
C VAL A 460 27.81 10.73 -2.37
N ALA A 461 27.69 10.35 -1.09
CA ALA A 461 28.15 9.08 -0.54
C ALA A 461 29.54 8.64 -1.07
N PRO A 462 30.60 9.47 -0.92
CA PRO A 462 31.96 9.01 -1.18
C PRO A 462 32.30 7.83 -0.25
N GLY A 463 33.04 6.85 -0.75
CA GLY A 463 33.54 5.73 0.05
C GLY A 463 34.84 6.08 0.80
N SER A 464 35.52 7.15 0.40
CA SER A 464 36.68 7.71 1.10
C SER A 464 36.94 9.18 0.73
N SER A 465 37.82 9.85 1.49
CA SER A 465 38.33 11.18 1.13
C SER A 465 39.11 11.23 -0.20
N ALA A 466 39.54 10.09 -0.76
CA ALA A 466 40.17 10.03 -2.08
C ALA A 466 39.21 10.33 -3.24
N ASP A 467 37.92 9.99 -3.07
CA ASP A 467 36.86 10.14 -4.08
C ASP A 467 36.44 11.61 -4.30
N ILE A 468 36.97 12.53 -3.48
CA ILE A 468 36.66 13.95 -3.48
C ILE A 468 37.83 14.70 -4.14
N PRO A 469 37.69 15.20 -5.38
CA PRO A 469 38.73 15.96 -6.06
C PRO A 469 39.18 17.17 -5.24
N ASP A 470 40.48 17.47 -5.32
CA ASP A 470 41.11 18.61 -4.66
C ASP A 470 41.51 19.63 -5.73
N GLU A 471 40.60 20.54 -6.05
CA GLU A 471 40.68 21.42 -7.22
C GLU A 471 40.18 22.85 -6.90
N PRO A 472 40.83 23.92 -7.41
CA PRO A 472 40.45 25.31 -7.15
C PRO A 472 39.35 25.79 -8.11
N GLY A 473 38.24 25.05 -8.17
CA GLY A 473 37.15 25.25 -9.13
C GLY A 473 35.97 26.08 -8.61
N GLY A 474 35.58 25.89 -7.35
CA GLY A 474 34.40 26.46 -6.72
C GLY A 474 33.96 25.62 -5.52
N VAL A 475 32.96 26.06 -4.76
CA VAL A 475 32.60 25.37 -3.50
C VAL A 475 31.90 24.04 -3.79
N ARG A 476 32.40 22.98 -3.16
CA ARG A 476 31.90 21.61 -3.29
C ARG A 476 31.13 21.20 -2.03
N ALA A 477 29.86 20.85 -2.20
CA ALA A 477 29.11 20.17 -1.16
C ALA A 477 29.43 18.66 -1.16
N VAL A 478 29.72 18.10 0.00
CA VAL A 478 29.97 16.66 0.19
C VAL A 478 28.85 16.09 1.04
N VAL A 479 27.89 15.42 0.41
CA VAL A 479 26.80 14.74 1.11
C VAL A 479 27.33 13.38 1.59
N LEU A 480 27.58 13.26 2.89
CA LEU A 480 28.10 12.05 3.53
C LEU A 480 27.06 10.92 3.42
N GLY A 481 27.56 9.70 3.25
CA GLY A 481 26.72 8.49 3.17
C GLY A 481 26.12 8.09 4.52
N VAL A 482 25.25 7.08 4.47
CA VAL A 482 24.52 6.48 5.59
C VAL A 482 25.43 6.00 6.74
N ALA A 483 26.69 5.69 6.43
CA ALA A 483 27.70 5.22 7.37
C ALA A 483 28.31 6.32 8.26
N HIS A 484 28.02 7.61 8.00
CA HIS A 484 28.59 8.73 8.76
C HIS A 484 27.48 9.65 9.32
N PRO A 485 26.67 9.17 10.28
CA PRO A 485 25.62 9.95 10.94
C PRO A 485 26.17 11.02 11.89
N HIS A 486 25.40 12.11 12.04
CA HIS A 486 25.63 13.15 13.02
C HIS A 486 24.67 12.98 14.21
N THR A 487 25.22 13.06 15.43
CA THR A 487 24.49 12.83 16.70
C THR A 487 24.06 14.13 17.38
N GLY A 488 24.32 15.29 16.77
CA GLY A 488 24.15 16.60 17.40
C GLY A 488 25.27 16.97 18.38
N ARG A 489 26.42 16.26 18.31
CA ARG A 489 27.59 16.42 19.19
C ARG A 489 28.88 16.28 18.38
N GLU A 490 29.97 16.86 18.89
CA GLU A 490 31.28 16.86 18.21
C GLU A 490 31.88 15.46 18.03
N GLY A 491 31.66 14.55 18.98
CA GLY A 491 32.08 13.15 18.88
C GLY A 491 31.18 12.30 17.98
N SER A 492 30.89 12.75 16.76
CA SER A 492 30.06 12.03 15.79
C SER A 492 30.85 11.59 14.56
N GLU A 493 30.42 10.47 13.97
CA GLU A 493 31.06 9.86 12.78
C GLU A 493 31.03 10.82 11.59
N ALA A 494 29.94 11.58 11.42
CA ALA A 494 29.87 12.69 10.46
C ALA A 494 30.97 13.75 10.63
N LEU A 495 31.33 14.10 11.88
CA LEU A 495 32.36 15.12 12.11
C LEU A 495 33.77 14.54 12.03
N ALA A 496 33.97 13.27 12.39
CA ALA A 496 35.23 12.56 12.16
C ALA A 496 35.53 12.45 10.65
N GLU A 497 34.52 12.05 9.86
CA GLU A 497 34.63 11.94 8.40
C GLU A 497 34.85 13.30 7.74
N ALA A 498 34.09 14.33 8.12
CA ALA A 498 34.30 15.69 7.62
C ALA A 498 35.72 16.21 7.93
N LYS A 499 36.30 15.84 9.08
CA LYS A 499 37.68 16.17 9.46
C LYS A 499 38.72 15.45 8.60
N ASP A 500 38.56 14.15 8.31
CA ASP A 500 39.48 13.45 7.38
C ASP A 500 39.36 14.04 5.98
N ILE A 501 38.13 14.15 5.45
CA ILE A 501 37.83 14.74 4.14
C ILE A 501 38.46 16.11 3.97
N MET A 502 38.49 16.95 5.00
CA MET A 502 39.12 18.27 4.95
C MET A 502 40.65 18.22 5.05
N MET A 503 41.22 17.29 5.83
CA MET A 503 42.67 17.18 6.03
C MET A 503 43.37 16.42 4.91
N GLN A 504 42.70 15.44 4.28
CA GLN A 504 43.26 14.44 3.39
C GLN A 504 42.50 14.31 2.08
N ARG A 505 43.18 13.75 1.08
CA ARG A 505 42.64 13.12 -0.11
C ARG A 505 43.22 11.71 -0.21
N GLY A 506 42.64 10.77 0.52
CA GLY A 506 43.24 9.45 0.71
C GLY A 506 44.54 9.57 1.52
N SER A 507 45.68 9.28 0.91
CA SER A 507 47.00 9.35 1.57
C SER A 507 47.74 10.67 1.42
N THR A 508 47.19 11.66 0.70
CA THR A 508 47.85 12.97 0.49
C THR A 508 47.15 14.11 1.24
N PRO A 509 47.88 15.02 1.92
CA PRO A 509 47.27 16.16 2.59
C PRO A 509 46.54 17.09 1.62
N ARG A 510 45.28 17.39 1.91
CA ARG A 510 44.42 18.24 1.06
C ARG A 510 44.89 19.69 1.05
N VAL A 511 44.83 20.33 -0.12
CA VAL A 511 45.20 21.73 -0.35
C VAL A 511 43.99 22.66 -0.27
N TYR A 512 42.91 22.43 -1.02
CA TYR A 512 41.82 23.40 -1.18
C TYR A 512 40.74 23.27 -0.10
N ARG A 513 41.19 23.26 1.16
CA ARG A 513 40.39 22.97 2.35
C ARG A 513 39.23 23.95 2.57
N ASN A 514 39.36 25.19 2.10
CA ASN A 514 38.31 26.18 2.25
C ASN A 514 37.15 25.96 1.27
N MET A 515 37.27 25.08 0.28
CA MET A 515 36.22 24.85 -0.73
C MET A 515 35.26 23.72 -0.39
N LEU A 516 35.42 23.04 0.75
CA LEU A 516 34.58 21.92 1.16
C LEU A 516 33.57 22.31 2.25
N VAL A 517 32.34 21.83 2.10
CA VAL A 517 31.30 21.80 3.14
C VAL A 517 30.63 20.42 3.13
N CYS A 518 30.30 19.88 4.30
CA CYS A 518 29.73 18.54 4.46
C CYS A 518 28.23 18.59 4.83
N LEU A 519 27.47 17.58 4.39
CA LEU A 519 26.05 17.42 4.68
C LEU A 519 25.77 16.00 5.18
N ALA A 520 25.17 15.86 6.35
CA ALA A 520 25.05 14.59 7.07
C ALA A 520 23.62 14.27 7.54
N ALA A 521 23.36 12.98 7.76
CA ALA A 521 22.11 12.49 8.33
C ALA A 521 22.07 12.66 9.86
N GLU A 522 20.87 12.89 10.42
CA GLU A 522 20.63 12.77 11.87
C GLU A 522 20.42 11.30 12.25
N GLN A 523 21.23 10.76 13.17
CA GLN A 523 21.15 9.36 13.65
C GLN A 523 19.71 8.87 13.88
N ARG A 524 18.94 9.61 14.70
CA ARG A 524 17.56 9.26 15.09
C ARG A 524 16.58 9.22 13.91
N GLN A 525 16.87 9.93 12.82
CA GLN A 525 16.08 9.89 11.59
C GLN A 525 16.56 8.79 10.65
N LEU A 526 17.84 8.43 10.72
CA LEU A 526 18.43 7.32 9.98
C LEU A 526 17.78 5.99 10.36
N ASP A 527 17.48 5.76 11.64
CA ASP A 527 16.82 4.53 12.10
C ASP A 527 15.38 4.41 11.55
N ASN A 528 14.65 5.53 11.49
CA ASN A 528 13.35 5.62 10.81
C ASN A 528 13.47 5.38 9.29
N LEU A 529 14.57 5.83 8.67
CA LEU A 529 14.86 5.64 7.25
C LEU A 529 15.20 4.17 6.93
N LYS A 530 16.01 3.50 7.76
CA LYS A 530 16.32 2.06 7.65
C LYS A 530 15.03 1.21 7.68
N ALA A 531 14.08 1.56 8.54
CA ALA A 531 12.77 0.91 8.59
C ALA A 531 11.95 1.16 7.30
N ALA A 532 11.91 2.41 6.82
CA ALA A 532 11.21 2.76 5.56
C ALA A 532 11.83 2.07 4.33
N GLN A 533 13.17 1.98 4.26
CA GLN A 533 13.89 1.28 3.19
C GLN A 533 13.56 -0.21 3.18
N ARG A 534 13.62 -0.88 4.34
CA ARG A 534 13.27 -2.31 4.49
C ARG A 534 11.84 -2.59 4.02
N ALA A 535 10.88 -1.72 4.37
CA ALA A 535 9.51 -1.82 3.88
C ALA A 535 9.39 -1.62 2.36
N ALA A 536 10.05 -0.59 1.79
CA ALA A 536 10.04 -0.34 0.36
C ALA A 536 10.64 -1.49 -0.46
N LEU A 537 11.77 -2.06 -0.01
CA LEU A 537 12.39 -3.24 -0.61
C LEU A 537 11.46 -4.47 -0.54
N ALA A 538 10.83 -4.72 0.62
CA ALA A 538 9.94 -5.86 0.79
C ALA A 538 8.73 -5.81 -0.15
N TRP A 539 8.09 -4.65 -0.29
CA TRP A 539 6.98 -4.46 -1.23
C TRP A 539 7.44 -4.51 -2.70
N ALA A 540 8.64 -4.00 -3.01
CA ALA A 540 9.19 -4.06 -4.36
C ALA A 540 9.44 -5.51 -4.79
N GLU A 541 9.93 -6.37 -3.88
CA GLU A 541 10.06 -7.79 -4.17
C GLU A 541 8.72 -8.51 -4.34
N ILE A 542 7.71 -8.21 -3.52
CA ILE A 542 6.38 -8.82 -3.63
C ILE A 542 5.76 -8.49 -5.00
N VAL A 543 5.83 -7.22 -5.44
CA VAL A 543 5.34 -6.80 -6.76
C VAL A 543 6.16 -7.45 -7.90
N ARG A 544 7.49 -7.55 -7.76
CA ARG A 544 8.35 -8.27 -8.71
C ARG A 544 8.00 -9.76 -8.80
N GLU A 545 7.56 -10.36 -7.70
CA GLU A 545 7.25 -11.78 -7.58
C GLU A 545 5.76 -12.14 -7.72
N THR A 546 4.89 -11.21 -8.13
CA THR A 546 3.44 -11.40 -8.33
C THR A 546 3.08 -12.74 -8.99
N LYS A 547 3.78 -13.13 -10.06
CA LYS A 547 3.58 -14.42 -10.76
C LYS A 547 4.08 -15.64 -9.98
N ARG A 548 5.15 -15.53 -9.20
CA ARG A 548 5.72 -16.60 -8.35
C ARG A 548 4.85 -16.86 -7.13
N LEU A 549 4.23 -15.81 -6.60
CA LEU A 549 3.36 -15.84 -5.43
C LEU A 549 1.90 -16.21 -5.77
N ASN A 550 1.55 -16.32 -7.06
CA ASN A 550 0.18 -16.53 -7.55
C ASN A 550 -0.83 -15.53 -6.96
N LEU A 551 -0.45 -14.24 -6.88
CA LEU A 551 -1.32 -13.21 -6.32
C LEU A 551 -2.60 -13.05 -7.16
N THR A 552 -3.72 -12.82 -6.49
CA THR A 552 -4.96 -12.43 -7.17
C THR A 552 -4.85 -11.00 -7.73
N GLN A 553 -5.83 -10.57 -8.53
CA GLN A 553 -5.84 -9.21 -9.08
C GLN A 553 -5.93 -8.12 -7.98
N SER A 554 -6.69 -8.36 -6.91
CA SER A 554 -6.76 -7.46 -5.76
C SER A 554 -5.49 -7.49 -4.92
N ASP A 555 -4.93 -8.68 -4.65
CA ASP A 555 -3.63 -8.81 -3.97
C ASP A 555 -2.51 -8.06 -4.70
N SER A 556 -2.50 -8.14 -6.04
CA SER A 556 -1.53 -7.44 -6.90
C SER A 556 -1.68 -5.92 -6.80
N ALA A 557 -2.92 -5.41 -6.92
CA ALA A 557 -3.22 -3.99 -6.78
C ALA A 557 -2.91 -3.45 -5.38
N LEU A 558 -3.16 -4.24 -4.33
CA LEU A 558 -2.81 -3.91 -2.95
C LEU A 558 -1.28 -3.84 -2.76
N ALA A 559 -0.53 -4.79 -3.34
CA ALA A 559 0.93 -4.77 -3.30
C ALA A 559 1.52 -3.55 -4.02
N GLU A 560 0.99 -3.18 -5.19
CA GLU A 560 1.40 -1.97 -5.94
C GLU A 560 1.08 -0.68 -5.16
N ALA A 561 -0.11 -0.59 -4.56
CA ALA A 561 -0.51 0.54 -3.71
C ALA A 561 0.41 0.67 -2.48
N LYS A 562 0.76 -0.45 -1.83
CA LYS A 562 1.65 -0.48 -0.67
C LYS A 562 3.11 -0.16 -1.03
N LEU A 563 3.59 -0.61 -2.19
CA LEU A 563 4.89 -0.20 -2.73
C LEU A 563 4.96 1.32 -2.95
N LYS A 564 3.90 1.91 -3.50
CA LYS A 564 3.81 3.36 -3.70
C LYS A 564 3.81 4.13 -2.35
N GLU A 565 3.03 3.68 -1.38
CA GLU A 565 2.97 4.23 -0.02
C GLU A 565 4.34 4.17 0.69
N ALA A 566 5.01 3.01 0.63
CA ALA A 566 6.34 2.82 1.19
C ALA A 566 7.39 3.70 0.49
N THR A 567 7.29 3.87 -0.84
CA THR A 567 8.22 4.69 -1.63
C THR A 567 8.09 6.19 -1.33
N GLU A 568 6.87 6.72 -1.17
CA GLU A 568 6.70 8.12 -0.74
C GLU A 568 7.09 8.34 0.72
N THR A 569 6.87 7.35 1.59
CA THR A 569 7.38 7.35 2.97
C THR A 569 8.90 7.42 2.99
N LEU A 570 9.59 6.58 2.19
CA LEU A 570 11.03 6.58 2.02
C LEU A 570 11.56 7.94 1.53
N LYS A 571 10.97 8.50 0.45
CA LYS A 571 11.32 9.84 -0.05
C LYS A 571 11.16 10.94 1.01
N THR A 572 10.15 10.82 1.87
CA THR A 572 9.89 11.79 2.95
C THR A 572 10.93 11.67 4.05
N ARG A 573 11.20 10.46 4.55
CA ARG A 573 12.26 10.22 5.55
C ARG A 573 13.66 10.59 5.02
N MET A 574 13.94 10.38 3.74
CA MET A 574 15.20 10.78 3.09
C MET A 574 15.44 12.30 3.19
N LYS A 575 14.41 13.11 2.91
CA LYS A 575 14.47 14.58 3.05
C LYS A 575 14.64 15.03 4.50
N GLU A 576 13.99 14.34 5.44
CA GLU A 576 14.08 14.64 6.88
C GLU A 576 15.41 14.22 7.50
N ALA A 577 16.02 13.13 7.03
CA ALA A 577 17.22 12.54 7.60
C ALA A 577 18.46 13.39 7.35
N TRP A 578 18.78 13.72 6.08
CA TRP A 578 19.87 14.65 5.78
C TRP A 578 19.44 16.07 6.16
N CYS A 579 20.03 16.54 7.26
CA CYS A 579 19.64 17.79 7.88
C CYS A 579 20.76 18.47 8.68
N TYR A 580 21.95 17.88 8.82
CA TYR A 580 23.11 18.58 9.39
C TYR A 580 24.01 19.12 8.27
N LEU A 581 24.36 20.40 8.39
CA LEU A 581 25.37 21.10 7.59
C LEU A 581 26.59 21.30 8.48
N ILE A 582 27.77 20.87 8.01
CA ILE A 582 29.04 20.87 8.74
C ILE A 582 30.08 21.61 7.90
N TYR A 583 30.77 22.60 8.46
CA TYR A 583 31.84 23.32 7.76
C TYR A 583 32.90 23.90 8.69
N PRO A 584 34.15 24.03 8.23
CA PRO A 584 35.21 24.66 9.02
C PRO A 584 35.08 26.19 9.03
N VAL A 585 35.45 26.78 10.17
CA VAL A 585 35.63 28.21 10.39
C VAL A 585 36.96 28.43 11.13
N GLN A 586 37.64 29.53 10.84
CA GLN A 586 38.90 29.89 11.48
C GLN A 586 38.98 31.42 11.57
N GLU A 587 39.18 31.99 12.75
CA GLU A 587 39.18 33.46 12.92
C GLU A 587 40.45 34.12 12.36
N SER A 588 41.60 33.49 12.59
CA SER A 588 42.93 33.97 12.18
C SER A 588 43.84 32.83 11.73
N ALA A 589 44.94 33.17 11.06
CA ALA A 589 45.96 32.19 10.66
C ALA A 589 46.66 31.50 11.85
N GLN A 590 46.52 32.05 13.06
CA GLN A 590 47.08 31.55 14.32
C GLN A 590 46.05 30.81 15.19
N SER A 591 44.76 30.91 14.85
CA SER A 591 43.68 30.19 15.55
C SER A 591 43.58 28.76 15.05
N ASP A 592 43.19 27.83 15.93
CA ASP A 592 42.76 26.48 15.52
C ASP A 592 41.51 26.54 14.62
N VAL A 593 41.26 25.45 13.87
CA VAL A 593 40.08 25.33 12.99
C VAL A 593 38.90 24.80 13.79
N GLU A 594 37.92 25.67 14.01
CA GLU A 594 36.63 25.34 14.61
C GLU A 594 35.67 24.72 13.58
N TRP A 595 34.67 23.99 14.09
CA TRP A 595 33.74 23.23 13.28
C TRP A 595 32.29 23.62 13.55
N MET A 596 31.72 24.41 12.65
CA MET A 596 30.32 24.78 12.71
C MET A 596 29.46 23.60 12.27
N SER A 597 28.46 23.25 13.09
CA SER A 597 27.44 22.24 12.77
C SER A 597 26.06 22.83 13.02
N ALA A 598 25.23 22.90 11.96
CA ALA A 598 23.93 23.55 11.98
C ALA A 598 22.85 22.67 11.35
N LYS A 599 21.62 22.69 11.91
CA LYS A 599 20.50 21.92 11.39
C LYS A 599 19.69 22.72 10.35
N VAL A 600 19.46 22.16 9.16
CA VAL A 600 18.75 22.79 8.04
C VAL A 600 17.32 22.23 7.88
N PRO A 601 16.25 23.02 8.11
CA PRO A 601 14.86 22.55 8.06
C PRO A 601 14.44 21.99 6.70
N ALA A 602 13.68 20.89 6.69
CA ALA A 602 13.29 20.15 5.47
C ALA A 602 12.14 20.80 4.66
N GLN A 603 12.26 22.10 4.37
CA GLN A 603 11.31 22.85 3.52
C GLN A 603 11.72 22.81 2.04
N ASP A 604 12.97 23.16 1.73
CA ASP A 604 13.54 23.09 0.38
C ASP A 604 14.32 21.78 0.12
N GLY A 605 14.72 21.56 -1.14
CA GLY A 605 15.73 20.56 -1.51
C GLY A 605 17.05 20.76 -0.75
N LEU A 606 17.75 19.66 -0.41
CA LEU A 606 18.88 19.68 0.53
C LEU A 606 19.94 20.75 0.22
N LEU A 607 20.39 20.81 -1.04
CA LEU A 607 21.43 21.75 -1.47
C LEU A 607 20.97 23.22 -1.36
N ALA A 608 19.72 23.51 -1.71
CA ALA A 608 19.14 24.85 -1.60
C ALA A 608 19.08 25.34 -0.14
N ARG A 609 18.56 24.52 0.80
CA ARG A 609 18.53 24.90 2.23
C ARG A 609 19.92 25.00 2.86
N ALA A 610 20.84 24.12 2.48
CA ALA A 610 22.24 24.19 2.90
C ALA A 610 22.91 25.49 2.42
N SER A 611 22.73 25.84 1.15
CA SER A 611 23.23 27.08 0.55
C SER A 611 22.66 28.32 1.24
N LYS A 612 21.33 28.39 1.46
CA LYS A 612 20.68 29.49 2.17
C LYS A 612 21.24 29.67 3.59
N LYS A 613 21.48 28.57 4.32
CA LYS A 613 22.06 28.60 5.67
C LYS A 613 23.52 29.07 5.65
N LEU A 614 24.36 28.57 4.74
CA LEU A 614 25.74 29.05 4.57
C LEU A 614 25.82 30.55 4.26
N VAL A 615 24.93 31.09 3.42
CA VAL A 615 24.88 32.54 3.13
C VAL A 615 24.47 33.32 4.38
N SER A 616 23.45 32.86 5.10
CA SER A 616 23.00 33.48 6.36
C SER A 616 24.08 33.51 7.44
N ASP A 617 24.97 32.52 7.46
CA ASP A 617 26.04 32.37 8.45
C ASP A 617 27.39 32.93 7.97
N GLN A 618 27.43 33.56 6.78
CA GLN A 618 28.66 34.00 6.09
C GLN A 618 29.68 32.86 5.81
N GLY A 619 29.24 31.61 5.93
CA GLY A 619 29.98 30.40 5.60
C GLY A 619 30.10 30.15 4.09
N ILE A 620 29.41 30.91 3.24
CA ILE A 620 29.72 31.07 1.81
C ILE A 620 29.40 32.50 1.33
N TRP A 621 30.25 33.04 0.47
CA TRP A 621 30.10 34.36 -0.15
C TRP A 621 29.78 34.21 -1.65
N PRO A 622 28.50 34.24 -2.05
CA PRO A 622 28.10 34.22 -3.46
C PRO A 622 28.37 35.55 -4.17
N GLU A 623 28.49 36.63 -3.40
CA GLU A 623 28.92 37.95 -3.82
C GLU A 623 29.86 38.51 -2.74
N LEU A 624 30.84 39.33 -3.13
CA LEU A 624 31.82 39.93 -2.22
C LEU A 624 32.12 41.36 -2.68
N GLY A 625 31.91 42.34 -1.80
CA GLY A 625 32.25 43.74 -2.07
C GLY A 625 33.76 44.00 -1.95
N PRO A 626 34.31 45.00 -2.69
CA PRO A 626 35.74 45.27 -2.71
C PRO A 626 36.30 45.61 -1.32
N ASP A 627 35.57 46.35 -0.49
CA ASP A 627 36.00 46.72 0.87
C ASP A 627 36.04 45.52 1.83
N ASN A 628 35.11 44.56 1.66
CA ASN A 628 35.12 43.33 2.44
C ASN A 628 36.25 42.39 2.00
N LEU A 629 36.60 42.36 0.71
CA LEU A 629 37.80 41.68 0.23
C LEU A 629 39.06 42.35 0.80
N ASN A 630 39.23 43.67 0.60
CA ASN A 630 40.42 44.39 1.04
C ASN A 630 40.67 44.26 2.55
N ARG A 631 39.63 44.36 3.39
CA ARG A 631 39.75 44.22 4.85
C ARG A 631 40.35 42.88 5.30
N GLN A 632 40.19 41.82 4.52
CA GLN A 632 40.81 40.51 4.80
C GLN A 632 42.23 40.42 4.21
N LEU A 633 42.50 41.11 3.08
CA LEU A 633 43.84 41.26 2.54
C LEU A 633 44.75 42.07 3.48
N GLU A 634 44.24 43.16 4.07
CA GLU A 634 44.98 44.02 5.00
C GLU A 634 45.43 43.27 6.25
N LYS A 635 44.56 42.40 6.79
CA LYS A 635 44.88 41.54 7.94
C LYS A 635 46.00 40.54 7.66
N TYR A 636 46.00 39.88 6.50
CA TYR A 636 46.74 38.63 6.31
C TYR A 636 47.62 38.52 5.05
N ILE A 637 47.32 39.26 3.98
CA ILE A 637 47.88 38.99 2.63
C ILE A 637 48.73 40.14 2.08
N TRP A 638 48.33 41.40 2.32
CA TRP A 638 49.04 42.58 1.82
C TRP A 638 50.47 42.65 2.36
N ASN A 639 50.67 42.47 3.67
CA ASN A 639 51.97 42.35 4.36
C ASN A 639 53.13 43.15 3.70
N GLY A 640 52.99 44.47 3.63
CA GLY A 640 53.98 45.38 3.02
C GLY A 640 54.06 45.41 1.49
N LYS A 641 53.58 44.38 0.77
CA LYS A 641 53.65 44.29 -0.71
C LYS A 641 52.92 45.47 -1.40
N PRO A 642 53.41 45.92 -2.59
CA PRO A 642 52.77 46.97 -3.37
C PRO A 642 51.59 46.46 -4.22
N HIS A 643 51.65 45.20 -4.67
CA HIS A 643 50.63 44.52 -5.47
C HIS A 643 50.52 43.03 -5.08
N LEU A 644 49.44 42.37 -5.53
CA LEU A 644 49.16 40.95 -5.35
C LEU A 644 48.66 40.35 -6.68
N HIS A 645 49.18 39.20 -7.09
CA HIS A 645 48.73 38.49 -8.28
C HIS A 645 47.37 37.82 -8.07
N LEU A 646 46.48 37.87 -9.06
CA LEU A 646 45.12 37.35 -8.93
C LEU A 646 45.04 35.83 -8.90
N LYS A 647 45.96 35.13 -9.60
CA LYS A 647 46.15 33.67 -9.43
C LYS A 647 46.47 33.31 -7.98
N ASP A 648 47.42 34.00 -7.35
CA ASP A 648 47.82 33.74 -5.96
C ASP A 648 46.67 34.06 -4.99
N LEU A 649 45.94 35.14 -5.22
CA LEU A 649 44.76 35.47 -4.42
C LEU A 649 43.66 34.41 -4.55
N TRP A 650 43.41 33.90 -5.75
CA TRP A 650 42.47 32.79 -5.95
C TRP A 650 42.93 31.53 -5.20
N GLU A 651 44.20 31.15 -5.35
CA GLU A 651 44.83 30.03 -4.63
C GLU A 651 44.64 30.16 -3.10
N TYR A 652 44.95 31.33 -2.54
CA TYR A 652 44.84 31.60 -1.11
C TYR A 652 43.38 31.50 -0.61
N LEU A 653 42.41 32.06 -1.34
CA LEU A 653 40.98 31.98 -1.01
C LEU A 653 40.46 30.54 -0.97
N ASN A 654 40.99 29.66 -1.84
CA ASN A 654 40.59 28.25 -1.91
C ASN A 654 41.31 27.39 -0.85
N ARG A 655 42.54 27.77 -0.46
CA ARG A 655 43.38 27.02 0.48
C ARG A 655 43.13 27.37 1.95
N TYR A 656 43.00 28.65 2.29
CA TYR A 656 43.05 29.12 3.68
C TYR A 656 41.67 29.39 4.28
N THR A 657 41.34 28.68 5.36
CA THR A 657 40.04 28.75 6.05
C THR A 657 39.79 30.00 6.87
N TYR A 658 40.81 30.81 7.13
CA TYR A 658 40.68 32.16 7.70
C TYR A 658 40.37 33.25 6.66
N LEU A 659 40.26 32.88 5.37
CA LEU A 659 39.83 33.78 4.29
C LEU A 659 38.39 33.45 3.84
N PRO A 660 37.65 34.43 3.27
CA PRO A 660 36.26 34.20 2.85
C PRO A 660 36.10 33.07 1.85
N ARG A 661 35.22 32.11 2.16
CA ARG A 661 34.77 31.06 1.24
C ARG A 661 33.91 31.64 0.12
N VAL A 662 34.55 32.21 -0.90
CA VAL A 662 33.87 32.71 -2.10
C VAL A 662 33.34 31.57 -2.94
N LYS A 663 32.14 31.71 -3.53
CA LYS A 663 31.50 30.66 -4.34
C LYS A 663 32.44 30.12 -5.43
N ASN A 664 32.84 30.98 -6.36
CA ASN A 664 33.69 30.63 -7.51
C ASN A 664 34.44 31.87 -8.04
N ARG A 665 35.27 31.67 -9.07
CA ARG A 665 36.11 32.72 -9.68
C ARG A 665 35.37 34.00 -10.07
N SER A 666 34.09 33.90 -10.46
CA SER A 666 33.29 35.08 -10.86
C SER A 666 33.02 36.04 -9.70
N VAL A 667 33.07 35.57 -8.46
CA VAL A 667 32.94 36.42 -7.27
C VAL A 667 34.17 37.31 -7.10
N LEU A 668 35.37 36.75 -7.29
CA LEU A 668 36.62 37.50 -7.19
C LEU A 668 36.76 38.52 -8.35
N SER A 669 36.48 38.11 -9.60
CA SER A 669 36.59 39.05 -10.73
C SER A 669 35.56 40.19 -10.65
N LYS A 670 34.33 39.92 -10.18
CA LYS A 670 33.33 40.97 -9.87
C LYS A 670 33.79 41.89 -8.74
N ALA A 671 34.35 41.36 -7.65
CA ALA A 671 34.83 42.18 -6.53
C ALA A 671 35.92 43.16 -6.97
N VAL A 672 36.83 42.71 -7.85
CA VAL A 672 37.91 43.54 -8.40
C VAL A 672 37.38 44.54 -9.44
N HIS A 673 36.45 44.13 -10.31
CA HIS A 673 35.80 45.04 -11.27
C HIS A 673 35.02 46.15 -10.55
N ALA A 674 34.34 45.83 -9.45
CA ALA A 674 33.65 46.80 -8.61
C ALA A 674 34.59 47.83 -7.96
N ALA A 675 35.85 47.47 -7.68
CA ALA A 675 36.84 48.39 -7.11
C ALA A 675 37.29 49.49 -8.11
N VAL A 676 37.28 49.21 -9.42
CA VAL A 676 37.84 50.11 -10.45
C VAL A 676 36.81 50.73 -11.39
N SER A 677 35.57 50.22 -11.40
CA SER A 677 34.49 50.72 -12.26
C SER A 677 33.74 51.93 -11.70
N GLY A 678 33.79 52.16 -10.38
CA GLY A 678 33.22 53.34 -9.72
C GLY A 678 33.92 54.64 -10.11
N MET A 679 33.22 55.79 -10.06
CA MET A 679 33.80 57.10 -10.38
C MET A 679 34.92 57.52 -9.42
N LEU A 680 34.80 57.14 -8.14
CA LEU A 680 35.84 57.30 -7.12
C LEU A 680 36.71 56.04 -7.08
N PRO A 681 38.02 56.13 -6.77
CA PRO A 681 38.87 54.95 -6.56
C PRO A 681 38.34 54.07 -5.44
N GLY A 682 38.31 52.76 -5.69
CA GLY A 682 38.05 51.76 -4.66
C GLY A 682 39.27 51.48 -3.76
N PRO A 683 39.16 50.50 -2.85
CA PRO A 683 40.20 50.19 -1.86
C PRO A 683 41.49 49.59 -2.46
N PHE A 684 41.48 49.20 -3.74
CA PHE A 684 42.66 48.81 -4.51
C PHE A 684 42.39 49.03 -6.01
N ALA A 685 43.47 49.22 -6.77
CA ALA A 685 43.45 49.30 -8.23
C ALA A 685 43.71 47.92 -8.88
N TYR A 686 43.57 47.84 -10.20
CA TYR A 686 43.83 46.65 -11.02
C TYR A 686 44.85 46.97 -12.13
N ALA A 687 45.62 45.97 -12.57
CA ALA A 687 46.37 46.03 -13.82
C ALA A 687 46.47 44.65 -14.48
N GLU A 688 46.48 44.63 -15.81
CA GLU A 688 46.59 43.43 -16.64
C GLU A 688 47.96 42.74 -16.51
N ARG A 689 49.04 43.52 -16.28
CA ARG A 689 50.38 42.97 -16.03
C ARG A 689 51.28 43.92 -15.24
N TRP A 690 52.12 43.37 -14.37
CA TRP A 690 53.30 44.06 -13.83
C TRP A 690 54.53 43.85 -14.71
N ASP A 691 55.15 44.93 -15.19
CA ASP A 691 56.41 44.90 -15.94
C ASP A 691 57.59 45.24 -15.01
N GLY A 692 58.10 44.22 -14.34
CA GLY A 692 59.25 44.34 -13.43
C GLY A 692 60.56 44.78 -14.10
N SER A 693 60.65 44.83 -15.44
CA SER A 693 61.82 45.37 -16.15
C SER A 693 61.82 46.90 -16.26
N LYS A 694 60.64 47.52 -16.08
CA LYS A 694 60.39 48.97 -16.25
C LYS A 694 59.76 49.61 -15.01
N GLU A 695 59.45 48.82 -13.99
CA GLU A 695 58.65 49.20 -12.83
C GLU A 695 57.32 49.86 -13.23
N THR A 696 56.58 49.27 -14.18
CA THR A 696 55.30 49.81 -14.67
C THR A 696 54.16 48.81 -14.65
N TYR A 697 52.97 49.29 -14.32
CA TYR A 697 51.71 48.55 -14.42
C TYR A 697 51.09 48.80 -15.81
N VAL A 698 50.84 47.71 -16.55
CA VAL A 698 50.21 47.73 -17.88
C VAL A 698 48.72 47.48 -17.71
N GLY A 699 47.88 48.25 -18.41
CA GLY A 699 46.41 48.19 -18.23
C GLY A 699 45.93 48.70 -16.87
N LEU A 700 46.63 49.68 -16.29
CA LEU A 700 46.34 50.24 -14.96
C LEU A 700 44.95 50.90 -14.89
N ALA A 701 44.04 50.31 -14.12
CA ALA A 701 42.69 50.78 -13.86
C ALA A 701 42.54 51.14 -12.36
N ILE A 702 42.09 52.37 -12.08
CA ILE A 702 41.99 52.91 -10.70
C ILE A 702 40.55 53.33 -10.39
N SER A 703 39.92 54.09 -11.28
CA SER A 703 38.51 54.50 -11.20
C SER A 703 37.96 54.78 -12.60
N GLY A 704 36.64 54.77 -12.76
CA GLY A 704 35.92 55.01 -14.00
C GLY A 704 36.07 53.90 -15.07
N ALA A 705 36.79 52.82 -14.77
CA ALA A 705 37.18 51.79 -15.72
C ALA A 705 36.09 50.72 -15.89
N SER A 706 34.86 51.14 -16.19
CA SER A 706 33.69 50.26 -16.30
C SER A 706 33.82 49.15 -17.36
N SER A 707 34.62 49.37 -18.40
CA SER A 707 34.92 48.41 -19.47
C SER A 707 36.07 47.44 -19.16
N ALA A 708 36.79 47.60 -18.04
CA ALA A 708 37.95 46.77 -17.70
C ALA A 708 37.60 45.29 -17.62
N GLN A 709 38.39 44.44 -18.27
CA GLN A 709 38.24 42.98 -18.21
C GLN A 709 39.17 42.43 -17.14
N VAL A 710 38.61 41.99 -16.01
CA VAL A 710 39.38 41.36 -14.93
C VAL A 710 39.62 39.89 -15.23
N VAL A 711 40.87 39.53 -15.50
CA VAL A 711 41.32 38.15 -15.69
C VAL A 711 41.95 37.63 -14.38
N ILE A 712 41.85 36.33 -14.13
CA ILE A 712 42.46 35.66 -12.97
C ILE A 712 43.55 34.72 -13.50
N ASP A 713 44.72 35.28 -13.74
CA ASP A 713 45.93 34.61 -14.25
C ASP A 713 47.20 35.03 -13.46
N SER A 714 48.37 34.64 -13.94
CA SER A 714 49.66 34.97 -13.31
C SER A 714 50.12 36.41 -13.51
N GLU A 715 49.65 37.10 -14.55
CA GLU A 715 50.12 38.43 -14.91
C GLU A 715 49.33 39.51 -14.21
N SER A 716 48.02 39.30 -14.10
CA SER A 716 47.02 40.23 -13.59
C SER A 716 47.20 40.48 -12.09
N VAL A 717 47.23 41.74 -11.68
CA VAL A 717 47.49 42.17 -10.29
C VAL A 717 46.43 43.13 -9.76
N ILE A 718 46.20 43.09 -8.45
CA ILE A 718 45.62 44.20 -7.68
C ILE A 718 46.72 44.99 -6.97
N ILE A 719 46.54 46.30 -6.85
CA ILE A 719 47.59 47.25 -6.46
C ILE A 719 47.05 48.18 -5.37
N LYS A 720 47.86 48.52 -4.37
CA LYS A 720 47.43 49.47 -3.33
C LYS A 720 47.16 50.87 -3.92
N PRO A 721 46.18 51.64 -3.39
CA PRO A 721 45.81 52.94 -3.95
C PRO A 721 46.96 53.95 -4.02
N ASP A 722 47.82 54.00 -2.99
CA ASP A 722 48.98 54.89 -2.93
C ASP A 722 50.02 54.59 -4.02
N VAL A 723 50.30 53.30 -4.25
CA VAL A 723 51.19 52.83 -5.32
C VAL A 723 50.58 53.10 -6.71
N ALA A 724 49.26 52.88 -6.85
CA ALA A 724 48.57 53.10 -8.12
C ALA A 724 48.58 54.58 -8.54
N GLU A 725 48.32 55.51 -7.62
CA GLU A 725 48.36 56.96 -7.88
C GLU A 725 49.77 57.44 -8.24
N GLN A 726 50.82 56.92 -7.58
CA GLN A 726 52.21 57.21 -7.93
C GLN A 726 52.55 56.80 -9.38
N HIS A 727 51.94 55.71 -9.88
CA HIS A 727 52.19 55.23 -11.24
C HIS A 727 51.26 55.89 -12.29
N ARG A 728 50.09 56.40 -11.90
CA ARG A 728 49.24 57.27 -12.75
C ARG A 728 50.03 58.49 -13.24
N GLN A 729 50.81 59.12 -12.37
CA GLN A 729 51.63 60.30 -12.71
C GLN A 729 52.79 59.97 -13.66
N LYS A 730 53.35 58.75 -13.60
CA LYS A 730 54.43 58.31 -14.52
C LYS A 730 53.94 58.10 -15.95
N GLN A 731 52.66 57.76 -16.16
CA GLN A 731 52.11 57.49 -17.50
C GLN A 731 51.74 58.74 -18.30
N THR A 732 51.57 59.91 -17.66
CA THR A 732 51.09 61.15 -18.31
C THR A 732 52.18 61.98 -19.00
N VAL A 733 53.46 61.59 -18.90
CA VAL A 733 54.62 62.41 -19.31
C VAL A 733 55.11 62.11 -20.74
N ALA A 734 54.55 61.11 -21.42
CA ALA A 734 55.01 60.64 -22.73
C ALA A 734 54.17 61.14 -23.93
N LEU A 735 54.36 62.41 -24.32
CA LEU A 735 53.82 62.98 -25.57
C LEU A 735 54.92 63.69 -26.38
N PRO A 736 55.24 63.25 -27.61
CA PRO A 736 56.14 63.96 -28.51
C PRO A 736 55.56 65.30 -29.01
N ALA A 737 56.43 66.28 -29.24
CA ALA A 737 56.05 67.65 -29.61
C ALA A 737 55.68 67.83 -31.10
N ALA A 738 55.03 68.96 -31.41
CA ALA A 738 54.51 69.28 -32.74
C ALA A 738 55.56 69.91 -33.70
N GLY A 739 55.32 69.74 -35.02
CA GLY A 739 56.01 70.42 -36.12
C GLY A 739 55.02 70.72 -37.27
N PRO A 740 55.25 71.75 -38.11
CA PRO A 740 54.17 72.44 -38.83
C PRO A 740 53.81 71.91 -40.24
N ALA A 741 52.64 72.32 -40.73
CA ALA A 741 52.15 72.11 -42.10
C ALA A 741 52.79 73.06 -43.14
N PRO A 742 52.57 72.86 -44.45
CA PRO A 742 51.43 73.55 -45.09
C PRO A 742 50.73 72.85 -46.30
N SER A 743 49.48 73.26 -46.51
CA SER A 743 48.78 73.56 -47.78
C SER A 743 48.83 72.64 -49.03
N VAL A 744 47.66 72.03 -49.32
CA VAL A 744 46.88 72.09 -50.59
C VAL A 744 47.61 72.10 -51.95
N THR A 745 47.34 71.08 -52.80
CA THR A 745 47.04 71.27 -54.25
C THR A 745 46.29 70.08 -54.86
N GLN A 746 45.75 70.26 -56.07
CA GLN A 746 44.98 69.27 -56.84
C GLN A 746 45.87 68.52 -57.85
N GLY A 747 45.48 67.32 -58.29
CA GLY A 747 45.99 66.68 -59.52
C GLY A 747 45.08 66.95 -60.74
N PRO A 748 45.15 66.18 -61.85
CA PRO A 748 46.08 65.08 -62.19
C PRO A 748 46.74 65.24 -63.60
N GLY A 749 47.55 64.28 -64.05
CA GLY A 749 48.13 64.26 -65.42
C GLY A 749 48.68 62.89 -65.86
N ALA A 750 48.61 62.58 -67.17
CA ALA A 750 49.01 61.32 -67.84
C ALA A 750 50.13 61.62 -68.91
N PRO A 751 50.57 60.74 -69.86
CA PRO A 751 49.98 59.48 -70.39
C PRO A 751 50.95 58.29 -70.74
N THR A 752 50.35 57.25 -71.34
CA THR A 752 50.82 55.98 -71.97
C THR A 752 51.40 56.17 -73.41
N PRO A 753 51.67 55.15 -74.30
CA PRO A 753 51.57 53.65 -74.29
C PRO A 753 52.96 52.97 -74.52
N PRO A 754 53.19 51.75 -75.12
CA PRO A 754 52.38 50.53 -75.50
C PRO A 754 52.75 49.27 -74.66
N ALA A 755 52.24 48.02 -74.77
CA ALA A 755 51.52 47.18 -75.78
C ALA A 755 52.41 46.38 -76.79
N PRO A 756 52.05 45.16 -77.31
CA PRO A 756 50.75 44.44 -77.22
C PRO A 756 50.78 42.92 -76.89
N GLY A 757 49.59 42.32 -76.60
CA GLY A 757 49.35 40.87 -76.53
C GLY A 757 47.97 40.52 -75.93
N ALA A 758 47.14 39.69 -76.60
CA ALA A 758 45.71 39.45 -76.29
C ALA A 758 45.24 38.08 -76.91
N PRO A 759 43.95 37.61 -76.89
CA PRO A 759 42.70 38.26 -76.42
C PRO A 759 41.59 37.36 -75.75
N VAL A 760 40.45 37.99 -75.40
CA VAL A 760 39.06 37.47 -75.12
C VAL A 760 38.75 36.77 -73.78
N GLY A 761 37.72 37.28 -73.07
CA GLY A 761 36.97 36.58 -72.00
C GLY A 761 36.19 37.51 -71.05
N THR A 762 34.87 37.36 -70.93
CA THR A 762 33.94 38.14 -70.07
C THR A 762 32.75 37.26 -69.60
N PRO A 763 31.96 37.59 -68.54
CA PRO A 763 32.07 38.64 -67.52
C PRO A 763 32.17 38.02 -66.06
N PRO A 764 31.44 38.36 -64.95
CA PRO A 764 32.04 38.33 -63.60
C PRO A 764 31.36 37.47 -62.50
N GLU A 765 32.12 36.57 -61.86
CA GLU A 765 31.76 35.80 -60.64
C GLU A 765 33.04 35.50 -59.84
N GLN A 766 33.08 35.16 -58.54
CA GLN A 766 32.13 35.17 -57.40
C GLN A 766 32.99 35.30 -56.09
N ARG A 767 32.37 35.39 -54.89
CA ARG A 767 33.11 35.32 -53.61
C ARG A 767 33.18 33.86 -53.10
N PRO A 768 34.26 33.42 -52.42
CA PRO A 768 34.29 32.10 -51.78
C PRO A 768 33.32 32.06 -50.58
N THR A 769 32.60 30.94 -50.40
CA THR A 769 31.47 30.86 -49.46
C THR A 769 31.63 29.88 -48.28
N ARG A 770 32.52 28.89 -48.37
CA ARG A 770 32.46 27.67 -47.53
C ARG A 770 33.79 27.22 -46.92
N PHE A 771 33.69 26.67 -45.70
CA PHE A 771 34.74 25.94 -44.96
C PHE A 771 34.20 24.53 -44.61
N HIS A 772 35.04 23.48 -44.62
CA HIS A 772 34.59 22.08 -44.75
C HIS A 772 34.96 21.15 -43.59
N GLY A 773 34.03 20.24 -43.23
CA GLY A 773 34.29 19.06 -42.42
C GLY A 773 33.06 18.33 -41.83
N THR A 774 33.13 17.01 -41.62
CA THR A 774 31.96 16.22 -41.18
C THR A 774 32.12 15.43 -39.86
N VAL A 775 31.13 15.56 -38.97
CA VAL A 775 30.60 14.46 -38.13
C VAL A 775 29.09 14.65 -37.92
N MET A 776 28.34 13.56 -37.70
CA MET A 776 26.88 13.59 -37.54
C MET A 776 26.43 13.31 -36.10
N ILE A 777 25.79 14.29 -35.45
CA ILE A 777 25.08 14.15 -34.17
C ILE A 777 23.82 15.04 -34.22
N SER A 778 22.72 14.65 -33.57
CA SER A 778 21.50 15.47 -33.55
C SER A 778 21.73 16.80 -32.79
N PRO A 779 21.32 17.96 -33.33
CA PRO A 779 21.59 19.27 -32.74
C PRO A 779 20.87 19.53 -31.40
N GLU A 780 19.94 18.65 -31.01
CA GLU A 780 19.06 18.85 -29.86
C GLU A 780 19.71 18.44 -28.52
N ARG A 781 20.56 17.40 -28.50
CA ARG A 781 21.20 16.86 -27.26
C ARG A 781 22.58 16.20 -27.48
N PRO A 782 23.59 16.91 -28.05
CA PRO A 782 24.82 16.29 -28.53
C PRO A 782 25.68 15.54 -27.48
N ALA A 783 25.54 15.85 -26.19
CA ALA A 783 26.29 15.19 -25.12
C ALA A 783 25.81 13.77 -24.78
N ARG A 784 24.59 13.37 -25.19
CA ARG A 784 24.02 12.06 -24.82
C ARG A 784 24.44 10.94 -25.77
N ASP A 785 24.48 11.25 -27.07
CA ASP A 785 24.62 10.24 -28.11
C ASP A 785 26.07 9.73 -28.22
N ILE A 786 27.06 10.61 -27.96
CA ILE A 786 28.48 10.24 -27.86
C ILE A 786 28.69 9.17 -26.78
N HIS A 787 28.02 9.29 -25.63
CA HIS A 787 28.17 8.34 -24.52
C HIS A 787 27.72 6.93 -24.92
N GLN A 788 26.61 6.80 -25.66
CA GLN A 788 26.16 5.50 -26.18
C GLN A 788 27.11 4.91 -27.23
N VAL A 789 27.76 5.73 -28.07
CA VAL A 789 28.76 5.24 -29.04
C VAL A 789 30.03 4.74 -28.34
N VAL A 790 30.43 5.39 -27.24
CA VAL A 790 31.56 4.93 -26.40
C VAL A 790 31.24 3.58 -25.76
N GLU A 791 30.14 3.52 -24.98
CA GLU A 791 29.73 2.36 -24.19
C GLU A 791 29.38 1.13 -25.06
N ALA A 792 28.68 1.32 -26.19
CA ALA A 792 28.20 0.21 -27.02
C ALA A 792 29.21 -0.30 -28.06
N ILE A 793 30.24 0.48 -28.44
CA ILE A 793 31.14 0.14 -29.55
C ILE A 793 32.62 0.28 -29.16
N ILE A 794 33.04 1.44 -28.64
CA ILE A 794 34.48 1.71 -28.42
C ILE A 794 35.03 0.89 -27.24
N GLU A 795 34.26 0.77 -26.15
CA GLU A 795 34.64 -0.06 -25.00
C GLU A 795 34.66 -1.55 -25.35
N GLN A 796 33.81 -2.01 -26.27
CA GLN A 796 33.85 -3.39 -26.77
C GLN A 796 35.11 -3.64 -27.61
N LEU A 797 35.43 -2.76 -28.57
CA LEU A 797 36.59 -2.90 -29.45
C LEU A 797 37.93 -2.82 -28.71
N THR A 798 38.01 -2.05 -27.62
CA THR A 798 39.25 -1.88 -26.83
C THR A 798 39.56 -3.06 -25.89
N THR A 799 38.65 -4.03 -25.72
CA THR A 799 38.96 -5.30 -25.03
C THR A 799 39.74 -6.31 -25.90
N LEU A 800 39.87 -6.07 -27.21
CA LEU A 800 40.57 -6.96 -28.12
C LEU A 800 42.07 -6.64 -28.15
N GLN A 801 42.92 -7.62 -27.77
CA GLN A 801 44.37 -7.43 -27.79
C GLN A 801 44.88 -7.11 -29.20
N GLY A 802 45.53 -5.95 -29.35
CA GLY A 802 46.12 -5.49 -30.61
C GLY A 802 45.21 -4.62 -31.49
N ALA A 803 44.01 -4.24 -31.03
CA ALA A 803 43.18 -3.27 -31.72
C ALA A 803 43.73 -1.83 -31.58
N ASP A 804 43.90 -1.13 -32.70
CA ASP A 804 44.14 0.32 -32.76
C ASP A 804 42.86 1.01 -33.24
N VAL A 805 42.35 1.96 -32.45
CA VAL A 805 41.03 2.58 -32.64
C VAL A 805 41.19 4.10 -32.58
N SER A 806 41.05 4.75 -33.73
CA SER A 806 41.13 6.20 -33.87
C SER A 806 39.77 6.81 -34.23
N ILE A 807 39.52 8.02 -33.70
CA ILE A 807 38.28 8.77 -33.90
C ILE A 807 38.64 10.11 -34.55
N LYS A 808 37.95 10.47 -35.65
CA LYS A 808 38.15 11.75 -36.34
C LYS A 808 36.90 12.63 -36.18
N LEU A 809 37.11 13.87 -35.74
CA LEU A 809 36.11 14.93 -35.69
C LEU A 809 36.48 16.00 -36.72
N GLU A 810 35.50 16.51 -37.46
CA GLU A 810 35.71 17.44 -38.58
C GLU A 810 34.47 18.35 -38.70
N ILE A 811 34.60 19.60 -39.14
CA ILE A 811 33.57 20.66 -38.99
C ILE A 811 33.41 21.52 -40.27
N ASP A 812 32.19 21.64 -40.82
CA ASP A 812 31.81 22.45 -41.99
C ASP A 812 30.99 23.67 -41.53
N ALA A 813 31.21 24.82 -42.17
CA ALA A 813 30.36 26.00 -42.01
C ALA A 813 30.44 26.92 -43.25
N GLU A 814 29.27 27.27 -43.77
CA GLU A 814 29.08 28.21 -44.87
C GLU A 814 28.65 29.57 -44.28
N VAL A 815 29.37 30.65 -44.60
CA VAL A 815 29.16 31.99 -43.99
C VAL A 815 28.95 33.05 -45.09
N PRO A 816 27.71 33.25 -45.59
CA PRO A 816 27.45 34.06 -46.78
C PRO A 816 27.83 35.54 -46.70
N GLY A 817 27.95 36.10 -45.48
CA GLY A 817 28.44 37.46 -45.26
C GLY A 817 29.96 37.63 -45.33
N GLY A 818 30.71 36.52 -45.35
CA GLY A 818 32.14 36.49 -45.08
C GLY A 818 32.46 36.57 -43.57
N LEU A 819 33.67 36.14 -43.20
CA LEU A 819 34.21 36.28 -41.84
C LEU A 819 35.13 37.50 -41.77
N ASP A 820 35.02 38.30 -40.69
CA ASP A 820 35.95 39.39 -40.45
C ASP A 820 37.34 38.87 -40.00
N ARG A 821 38.38 39.70 -40.18
CA ARG A 821 39.77 39.32 -39.90
C ARG A 821 40.04 38.98 -38.43
N ALA A 822 39.29 39.52 -37.47
CA ALA A 822 39.43 39.17 -36.06
C ALA A 822 38.79 37.80 -35.77
N LYS A 823 37.62 37.51 -36.36
CA LYS A 823 36.97 36.20 -36.29
C LYS A 823 37.85 35.09 -36.87
N VAL A 824 38.39 35.30 -38.08
CA VAL A 824 39.32 34.35 -38.72
C VAL A 824 40.54 34.08 -37.82
N ARG A 825 41.15 35.14 -37.28
CA ARG A 825 42.31 35.00 -36.38
C ARG A 825 41.97 34.19 -35.13
N THR A 826 40.85 34.52 -34.47
CA THR A 826 40.40 33.82 -33.25
C THR A 826 40.14 32.32 -33.52
N LEU A 827 39.54 31.98 -34.67
CA LEU A 827 39.30 30.59 -35.06
C LEU A 827 40.60 29.82 -35.30
N VAL A 828 41.60 30.42 -35.96
CA VAL A 828 42.91 29.79 -36.21
C VAL A 828 43.75 29.66 -34.93
N GLU A 829 43.72 30.65 -34.04
CA GLU A 829 44.38 30.59 -32.73
C GLU A 829 43.74 29.50 -31.85
N ASN A 830 42.40 29.44 -31.77
CA ASN A 830 41.69 28.40 -31.03
C ASN A 830 41.90 26.99 -31.60
N ALA A 831 41.81 26.79 -32.92
CA ALA A 831 42.07 25.50 -33.55
C ALA A 831 43.52 25.03 -33.33
N THR A 832 44.47 25.95 -33.25
CA THR A 832 45.87 25.64 -32.90
C THR A 832 46.01 25.22 -31.44
N THR A 833 45.35 25.92 -30.51
CA THR A 833 45.31 25.57 -29.08
C THR A 833 44.62 24.22 -28.80
N LEU A 834 43.64 23.86 -29.63
CA LEU A 834 42.89 22.60 -29.56
C LEU A 834 43.49 21.45 -30.39
N GLY A 835 44.71 21.62 -30.93
CA GLY A 835 45.47 20.53 -31.56
C GLY A 835 44.98 20.06 -32.93
N PHE A 836 44.30 20.91 -33.72
CA PHE A 836 43.83 20.55 -35.06
C PHE A 836 45.01 20.23 -36.00
N VAL A 837 44.99 19.01 -36.57
CA VAL A 837 46.14 18.41 -37.29
C VAL A 837 46.31 18.93 -38.71
N ASP A 838 45.21 19.35 -39.35
CA ASP A 838 45.22 20.10 -40.61
C ASP A 838 44.34 21.35 -40.45
N LYS A 839 44.75 22.46 -41.07
CA LYS A 839 44.09 23.77 -40.97
C LYS A 839 44.45 24.65 -42.16
N SER A 840 43.43 25.07 -42.91
CA SER A 840 43.58 26.10 -43.94
C SER A 840 42.39 27.05 -43.96
N VAL A 841 42.67 28.30 -44.32
CA VAL A 841 41.69 29.34 -44.64
C VAL A 841 42.13 29.93 -45.98
N LYS A 842 41.19 30.10 -46.91
CA LYS A 842 41.41 30.64 -48.26
C LYS A 842 40.35 31.68 -48.57
#